data_AF-A0A2W7G699-F1
#
_entry.id   AF-A0A2W7G699-F1
#
_cell.length_a   1.000
_cell.length_b   1.000
_cell.length_c   1.000
_cell.angle_alpha   90.00
_cell.angle_beta   90.00
_cell.angle_gamma   90.00
#
_symmetry.space_group_name_H-M   'P 1'
#
loop_
_entity.id
_entity.type
_entity.pdbx_description
1 polymer ?
#
loop_
_entity_poly.entity_id
_entity_poly.type
_entity_poly.pdbx_seq_one_letter_code
_entity_poly.pdbx_strand_id
1 'polypeptide(L)'
;MKKKNILSILGSLNIVAIGTIAISCSNNNESYIKIDNHNDNYDANIDHTNKPSITPSIKPNHPQNNKIIEPSNNFINPEKDSNSNQSLPNSNSNSDSNSNQSVEPNFDHYKINNEIETNLKITNSTYSFLDNDRNYIDNSSKEFKEINQSEDSIRKMILNDFLPKNFYSHPRYKIKNENSVIGNEQKGKLSLVDTTTQTEVVDGVSWYQRLRYPETAVIKGGEDNSNTKLKLDADGSITGKQHDSYDSGATEVWAYYKGHLYSTIVDVMSVENTKKFNEEKKAREEAKKIVKDWHNLPILEKITETYKWITKNVKYDHNRELQNVLLNQTAYSALVEKHTVCTGYAKGFKMLMDELGIQCRLIEGQSSRENAARHVWNLIEVDGEWYHVDPTSDRLENRVGEKPMTETEFKFFMNSNEDFDKKDKFNRSIGKEGSRLRNYKINDFVHTKDEVLALIDNKLGELNKIPTHLTLVASSFSGVIKAFEEKGLEISERPKILENGVTKKIEYEFINKNKEIPVIDADIYLEKYKTENSFAIKVKFNNKEQITDLKVGNFNIENAMIKEVKKIDDGYILFLDHFKKFGDLEITLKSIKKMGYKFNIKSDSKLKFKIEKHSKPNATLQAISSNQVVLKNVSSGMQYKKNNNEWFDITNDNFLINNATLGTISIRYKDTYKVDSEVQTINLEKAQDVDNQVKLIYNNLIIGLDDSMEYRLKDEKDWKPIANSVMSNPKKGTYLIRRKAFGTTLASQTSELEIQ
;
A
#
# COMPACT_ATOMS: atom_id res chain seq x y z
N MET A 1 -3.02 -35.78 -17.81
CA MET A 1 -4.26 -35.10 -17.36
C MET A 1 -4.14 -34.81 -15.86
N LYS A 2 -4.59 -33.63 -15.40
CA LYS A 2 -4.74 -33.19 -13.98
C LYS A 2 -3.51 -32.58 -13.25
N LYS A 3 -3.04 -31.42 -13.72
CA LYS A 3 -2.56 -30.32 -12.84
C LYS A 3 -3.68 -29.29 -12.53
N LYS A 4 -4.77 -29.30 -13.31
CA LYS A 4 -5.88 -28.33 -13.20
C LYS A 4 -6.75 -28.47 -11.93
N ASN A 5 -6.75 -29.62 -11.24
CA ASN A 5 -7.64 -29.84 -10.08
C ASN A 5 -7.01 -29.47 -8.73
N ILE A 6 -5.72 -29.12 -8.68
CA ILE A 6 -5.06 -28.69 -7.43
C ILE A 6 -5.28 -27.19 -7.20
N LEU A 7 -5.38 -26.38 -8.28
CA LEU A 7 -5.59 -24.93 -8.17
C LEU A 7 -6.97 -24.53 -7.61
N SER A 8 -8.03 -25.34 -7.78
CA SER A 8 -9.36 -24.97 -7.27
C SER A 8 -9.50 -25.10 -5.76
N ILE A 9 -8.56 -25.78 -5.09
CA ILE A 9 -8.54 -25.95 -3.63
C ILE A 9 -7.62 -24.90 -2.97
N LEU A 10 -6.68 -24.33 -3.74
CA LEU A 10 -5.68 -23.37 -3.26
C LEU A 10 -6.19 -21.92 -3.10
N GLY A 11 -7.47 -21.66 -3.39
CA GLY A 11 -8.09 -20.35 -3.15
C GLY A 11 -8.22 -19.95 -1.67
N SER A 12 -7.72 -20.77 -0.75
CA SER A 12 -7.90 -20.66 0.70
C SER A 12 -6.68 -20.20 1.49
N LEU A 13 -5.64 -19.68 0.82
CA LEU A 13 -4.47 -19.17 1.54
C LEU A 13 -4.33 -17.66 1.35
N ASN A 14 -4.39 -16.93 2.46
CA ASN A 14 -3.61 -15.71 2.63
C ASN A 14 -2.12 -16.10 2.65
N ILE A 15 -1.58 -16.48 1.48
CA ILE A 15 -0.14 -16.48 1.29
C ILE A 15 0.24 -15.00 1.38
N VAL A 16 0.84 -14.62 2.51
CA VAL A 16 1.81 -13.53 2.46
C VAL A 16 2.87 -14.02 1.50
N ALA A 17 2.75 -13.61 0.24
CA ALA A 17 3.79 -13.85 -0.74
C ALA A 17 5.00 -13.06 -0.24
N ILE A 18 5.90 -13.75 0.49
CA ILE A 18 7.24 -13.25 0.75
C ILE A 18 7.97 -13.42 -0.58
N GLY A 19 7.60 -12.60 -1.56
CA GLY A 19 8.26 -12.50 -2.85
C GLY A 19 9.67 -12.00 -2.63
N THR A 20 10.64 -12.91 -2.51
CA THR A 20 12.06 -12.56 -2.60
C THR A 20 12.43 -12.55 -4.06
N ILE A 21 12.18 -11.44 -4.76
CA ILE A 21 12.88 -11.19 -6.01
C ILE A 21 14.32 -10.87 -5.63
N ALA A 22 15.24 -11.76 -5.99
CA ALA A 22 16.68 -11.50 -5.96
C ALA A 22 17.02 -10.77 -7.25
N ILE A 23 17.48 -9.52 -7.13
CA ILE A 23 17.87 -8.69 -8.25
C ILE A 23 19.38 -8.67 -8.26
N SER A 24 19.99 -9.29 -9.26
CA SER A 24 21.43 -9.20 -9.45
C SER A 24 21.77 -7.78 -9.92
N CYS A 25 22.38 -6.96 -9.06
CA CYS A 25 22.93 -5.65 -9.43
C CYS A 25 24.22 -5.87 -10.29
N SER A 26 24.12 -6.53 -11.46
CA SER A 26 25.24 -6.84 -12.37
C SER A 26 25.04 -6.24 -13.78
N ASN A 27 26.14 -5.89 -14.44
CA ASN A 27 26.16 -5.28 -15.78
C ASN A 27 25.91 -6.27 -16.93
N ASN A 28 25.67 -7.55 -16.65
CA ASN A 28 25.46 -8.54 -17.69
C ASN A 28 23.95 -8.64 -17.99
N ASN A 29 23.57 -8.29 -19.21
CA ASN A 29 22.20 -8.29 -19.72
C ASN A 29 21.50 -9.67 -19.77
N GLU A 30 22.05 -10.72 -19.13
CA GLU A 30 21.60 -12.12 -19.32
C GLU A 30 21.49 -12.98 -18.05
N SER A 31 21.44 -12.43 -16.83
CA SER A 31 21.20 -13.25 -15.63
C SER A 31 19.80 -13.09 -15.05
N TYR A 32 18.79 -13.57 -15.78
CA TYR A 32 17.56 -14.01 -15.13
C TYR A 32 17.83 -15.38 -14.48
N ILE A 33 17.86 -15.45 -13.15
CA ILE A 33 17.43 -16.67 -12.48
C ILE A 33 15.94 -16.49 -12.23
N LYS A 34 15.12 -16.95 -13.19
CA LYS A 34 13.72 -17.24 -12.90
C LYS A 34 13.71 -18.41 -11.92
N ILE A 35 13.40 -18.15 -10.66
CA ILE A 35 12.79 -19.16 -9.82
C ILE A 35 11.31 -19.08 -10.16
N ASP A 36 10.82 -20.04 -10.96
CA ASP A 36 9.40 -20.15 -11.30
C ASP A 36 8.60 -20.46 -10.03
N ASN A 37 8.17 -19.42 -9.33
CA ASN A 37 7.02 -19.48 -8.43
C ASN A 37 5.82 -18.93 -9.19
N HIS A 38 5.05 -19.82 -9.82
CA HIS A 38 3.73 -19.48 -10.31
C HIS A 38 2.82 -19.19 -9.11
N ASN A 39 2.75 -17.92 -8.70
CA ASN A 39 1.58 -17.23 -8.13
C ASN A 39 2.01 -15.83 -7.63
N ASP A 40 2.18 -14.88 -8.55
CA ASP A 40 2.25 -13.46 -8.21
C ASP A 40 1.28 -12.71 -9.12
N ASN A 41 0.08 -12.45 -8.61
CA ASN A 41 -0.84 -11.46 -9.18
C ASN A 41 -0.50 -10.11 -8.53
N TYR A 42 0.41 -9.37 -9.16
CA TYR A 42 0.50 -7.92 -8.97
C TYR A 42 -0.27 -7.27 -10.12
N ASP A 43 -1.40 -6.64 -9.80
CA ASP A 43 -2.19 -5.84 -10.73
C ASP A 43 -1.35 -4.68 -11.27
N ALA A 44 -0.90 -4.82 -12.51
CA ALA A 44 -0.65 -3.72 -13.41
C ALA A 44 -1.76 -3.77 -14.47
N ASN A 45 -2.77 -2.91 -14.34
CA ASN A 45 -3.69 -2.62 -15.43
C ASN A 45 -2.89 -2.00 -16.58
N ILE A 46 -2.51 -2.83 -17.56
CA ILE A 46 -2.03 -2.42 -18.87
C ILE A 46 -2.95 -3.08 -19.88
N ASP A 47 -3.64 -2.25 -20.64
CA ASP A 47 -4.52 -2.62 -21.73
C ASP A 47 -3.74 -3.42 -22.79
N HIS A 48 -4.15 -4.67 -23.03
CA HIS A 48 -3.47 -5.58 -23.96
C HIS A 48 -4.37 -5.93 -25.14
N THR A 49 -4.46 -5.02 -26.11
CA THR A 49 -4.72 -5.39 -27.51
C THR A 49 -3.38 -5.66 -28.20
N ASN A 50 -3.01 -6.95 -28.33
CA ASN A 50 -2.29 -7.52 -29.49
C ASN A 50 -1.76 -8.93 -29.16
N LYS A 51 -2.37 -9.96 -29.77
CA LYS A 51 -1.87 -11.34 -29.78
C LYS A 51 -0.93 -11.55 -30.99
N PRO A 52 0.23 -12.17 -30.82
CA PRO A 52 0.86 -12.98 -31.87
C PRO A 52 0.66 -14.46 -31.58
N SER A 53 0.06 -15.17 -32.53
CA SER A 53 -0.06 -16.63 -32.53
C SER A 53 1.21 -17.23 -33.13
N ILE A 54 1.86 -18.16 -32.41
CA ILE A 54 2.94 -18.98 -32.97
C ILE A 54 2.51 -20.44 -32.85
N THR A 55 2.17 -21.05 -33.98
CA THR A 55 1.96 -22.50 -34.14
C THR A 55 3.18 -23.09 -34.86
N PRO A 56 3.70 -24.27 -34.48
CA PRO A 56 4.88 -24.86 -35.09
C PRO A 56 4.60 -25.40 -36.50
N SER A 57 5.56 -25.18 -37.39
CA SER A 57 5.56 -25.59 -38.79
C SER A 57 5.92 -27.07 -38.97
N ILE A 58 5.08 -27.80 -39.70
CA ILE A 58 5.46 -29.01 -40.45
C ILE A 58 4.88 -28.84 -41.86
N LYS A 59 5.74 -28.75 -42.88
CA LYS A 59 5.37 -28.84 -44.30
C LYS A 59 5.47 -30.30 -44.75
N PRO A 60 4.62 -30.76 -45.69
CA PRO A 60 5.07 -30.79 -47.08
C PRO A 60 4.02 -30.47 -48.18
N ASN A 61 4.55 -29.98 -49.31
CA ASN A 61 4.14 -30.06 -50.73
C ASN A 61 2.84 -29.41 -51.28
N HIS A 62 3.06 -28.44 -52.20
CA HIS A 62 2.40 -28.00 -53.46
C HIS A 62 1.05 -28.58 -53.94
N PRO A 63 0.33 -27.95 -54.94
CA PRO A 63 0.31 -26.56 -55.46
C PRO A 63 -1.10 -25.96 -55.79
N GLN A 64 -1.13 -24.64 -56.08
CA GLN A 64 -2.05 -23.87 -56.98
C GLN A 64 -3.59 -23.87 -56.76
N ASN A 65 -4.21 -22.69 -56.51
CA ASN A 65 -4.94 -21.88 -57.53
C ASN A 65 -5.76 -20.69 -56.95
N ASN A 66 -5.61 -19.54 -57.60
CA ASN A 66 -6.60 -18.52 -58.03
C ASN A 66 -7.64 -17.80 -57.12
N LYS A 67 -7.58 -16.46 -57.27
CA LYS A 67 -8.64 -15.43 -57.47
C LYS A 67 -9.50 -14.98 -56.27
N ILE A 68 -9.33 -13.73 -55.80
CA ILE A 68 -10.07 -12.47 -56.09
C ILE A 68 -11.54 -12.50 -55.62
N ILE A 69 -11.95 -11.51 -54.82
CA ILE A 69 -13.05 -10.53 -55.02
C ILE A 69 -13.33 -9.81 -53.68
N GLU A 70 -13.03 -8.51 -53.65
CA GLU A 70 -13.69 -7.47 -52.84
C GLU A 70 -15.01 -7.07 -53.56
N PRO A 71 -16.04 -6.51 -52.91
CA PRO A 71 -16.03 -5.05 -52.74
C PRO A 71 -16.81 -4.46 -51.54
N SER A 72 -16.60 -3.16 -51.44
CA SER A 72 -17.03 -2.08 -50.55
C SER A 72 -18.52 -1.71 -50.48
N ASN A 73 -18.91 -1.01 -49.40
CA ASN A 73 -19.47 0.36 -49.36
C ASN A 73 -20.25 0.57 -48.03
N ASN A 74 -19.92 1.49 -47.12
CA ASN A 74 -19.96 2.98 -47.08
C ASN A 74 -21.32 3.61 -46.69
N PHE A 75 -21.22 4.63 -45.81
CA PHE A 75 -22.15 5.76 -45.50
C PHE A 75 -23.29 5.52 -44.47
N ILE A 76 -23.80 6.46 -43.65
CA ILE A 76 -23.57 7.89 -43.28
C ILE A 76 -24.39 8.15 -41.97
N ASN A 77 -24.00 9.16 -41.20
CA ASN A 77 -24.69 9.72 -40.01
C ASN A 77 -25.53 10.96 -40.40
N PRO A 78 -26.57 11.40 -39.65
CA PRO A 78 -26.52 12.77 -39.12
C PRO A 78 -27.30 13.11 -37.81
N GLU A 79 -26.70 14.08 -37.10
CA GLU A 79 -27.21 15.31 -36.40
C GLU A 79 -28.45 15.42 -35.45
N LYS A 80 -28.14 16.07 -34.30
CA LYS A 80 -28.81 17.10 -33.44
C LYS A 80 -30.31 17.43 -33.55
N ASP A 81 -30.98 17.63 -32.39
CA ASP A 81 -31.54 18.95 -31.98
C ASP A 81 -32.08 19.02 -30.52
N SER A 82 -32.49 20.24 -30.14
CA SER A 82 -32.57 20.99 -28.86
C SER A 82 -33.72 20.80 -27.83
N ASN A 83 -33.47 21.33 -26.61
CA ASN A 83 -34.31 22.14 -25.67
C ASN A 83 -35.61 21.61 -24.99
N SER A 84 -35.68 21.71 -23.64
CA SER A 84 -36.45 22.74 -22.86
C SER A 84 -36.96 22.29 -21.47
N ASN A 85 -37.09 23.28 -20.58
CA ASN A 85 -37.44 23.30 -19.14
C ASN A 85 -38.87 22.83 -18.79
N GLN A 86 -39.12 22.40 -17.53
CA GLN A 86 -40.00 23.11 -16.56
C GLN A 86 -40.16 22.45 -15.17
N SER A 87 -40.53 23.33 -14.23
CA SER A 87 -40.65 23.36 -12.76
C SER A 87 -41.71 22.48 -12.02
N LEU A 88 -41.34 22.07 -10.79
CA LEU A 88 -42.04 22.04 -9.45
C LEU A 88 -43.50 22.58 -9.33
N PRO A 89 -44.36 22.16 -8.34
CA PRO A 89 -44.12 22.38 -6.88
C PRO A 89 -44.79 21.47 -5.80
N ASN A 90 -44.31 21.70 -4.56
CA ASN A 90 -44.73 21.40 -3.16
C ASN A 90 -46.20 21.06 -2.80
N SER A 91 -46.39 20.26 -1.73
CA SER A 91 -47.06 20.71 -0.46
C SER A 91 -47.12 19.66 0.70
N ASN A 92 -46.69 20.14 1.87
CA ASN A 92 -47.00 19.88 3.30
C ASN A 92 -47.91 18.71 3.77
N SER A 93 -47.55 18.06 4.89
CA SER A 93 -48.02 18.41 6.27
C SER A 93 -47.63 17.36 7.35
N ASN A 94 -47.42 17.85 8.57
CA ASN A 94 -46.94 17.17 9.79
C ASN A 94 -48.02 16.38 10.54
N SER A 95 -47.62 15.35 11.29
CA SER A 95 -48.12 15.09 12.66
C SER A 95 -47.16 14.20 13.46
N ASP A 96 -46.76 14.69 14.64
CA ASP A 96 -45.91 14.03 15.63
C ASP A 96 -46.58 12.85 16.36
N SER A 97 -45.79 11.82 16.69
CA SER A 97 -45.92 11.08 17.95
C SER A 97 -44.62 10.34 18.31
N ASN A 98 -44.06 10.69 19.48
CA ASN A 98 -42.86 10.12 20.10
C ASN A 98 -43.01 8.64 20.47
N SER A 99 -42.04 7.80 20.07
CA SER A 99 -41.63 6.62 20.81
C SER A 99 -40.15 6.32 20.57
N ASN A 100 -39.37 6.23 21.65
CA ASN A 100 -37.95 5.87 21.67
C ASN A 100 -37.68 4.54 20.93
N GLN A 101 -37.00 4.61 19.80
CA GLN A 101 -36.32 3.48 19.17
C GLN A 101 -34.95 3.93 18.64
N SER A 102 -33.97 3.04 18.77
CA SER A 102 -32.61 3.14 18.27
C SER A 102 -32.60 3.53 16.79
N VAL A 103 -32.02 4.68 16.48
CA VAL A 103 -31.91 5.21 15.11
C VAL A 103 -30.84 4.40 14.36
N GLU A 104 -31.28 3.45 13.53
CA GLU A 104 -30.47 2.98 12.40
C GLU A 104 -30.37 4.13 11.37
N PRO A 105 -29.19 4.43 10.83
CA PRO A 105 -29.07 5.44 9.79
C PRO A 105 -29.77 4.96 8.52
N ASN A 106 -30.83 5.67 8.12
CA ASN A 106 -31.56 5.45 6.88
C ASN A 106 -30.68 5.94 5.72
N PHE A 107 -30.01 5.02 5.02
CA PHE A 107 -29.14 5.34 3.89
C PHE A 107 -29.95 5.40 2.59
N ASP A 108 -30.21 6.60 2.10
CA ASP A 108 -30.77 6.84 0.77
C ASP A 108 -29.88 6.21 -0.31
N HIS A 109 -30.32 5.06 -0.84
CA HIS A 109 -29.70 4.31 -1.93
C HIS A 109 -29.96 5.00 -3.28
N TYR A 110 -29.39 6.19 -3.52
CA TYR A 110 -29.53 6.84 -4.82
C TYR A 110 -28.22 7.44 -5.35
N LYS A 111 -27.44 6.56 -6.00
CA LYS A 111 -26.84 6.73 -7.34
C LYS A 111 -26.07 5.45 -7.69
N ILE A 112 -26.80 4.44 -8.14
CA ILE A 112 -26.21 3.24 -8.74
C ILE A 112 -25.80 3.61 -10.17
N ASN A 113 -24.51 3.77 -10.41
CA ASN A 113 -24.00 3.53 -11.75
C ASN A 113 -24.09 2.01 -11.96
N ASN A 114 -24.91 1.59 -12.93
CA ASN A 114 -25.02 0.19 -13.34
C ASN A 114 -23.70 -0.28 -13.95
N GLU A 115 -22.76 -0.72 -13.12
CA GLU A 115 -21.71 -1.64 -13.57
C GLU A 115 -22.35 -3.01 -13.80
N ILE A 116 -22.05 -3.64 -14.93
CA ILE A 116 -22.54 -4.96 -15.28
C ILE A 116 -21.86 -5.97 -14.34
N GLU A 117 -22.52 -6.34 -13.23
CA GLU A 117 -22.05 -7.42 -12.37
C GLU A 117 -22.04 -8.73 -13.16
N THR A 118 -20.85 -9.25 -13.45
CA THR A 118 -20.68 -10.62 -13.97
C THR A 118 -20.82 -11.60 -12.82
N ASN A 119 -22.01 -12.20 -12.69
CA ASN A 119 -22.27 -13.21 -11.68
C ASN A 119 -21.51 -14.51 -12.00
N LEU A 120 -20.94 -15.13 -10.96
CA LEU A 120 -20.45 -16.50 -11.05
C LEU A 120 -21.65 -17.45 -11.21
N LYS A 121 -21.48 -18.64 -11.79
CA LYS A 121 -22.57 -19.59 -12.00
C LYS A 121 -22.38 -20.85 -11.16
N ILE A 122 -23.38 -21.17 -10.34
CA ILE A 122 -23.46 -22.48 -9.69
C ILE A 122 -24.20 -23.42 -10.64
N THR A 123 -23.54 -24.52 -11.03
CA THR A 123 -24.13 -25.50 -11.94
C THR A 123 -24.97 -26.53 -11.19
N ASN A 124 -26.08 -26.94 -11.78
CA ASN A 124 -26.83 -28.10 -11.30
C ASN A 124 -26.01 -29.37 -11.54
N SER A 125 -25.96 -30.24 -10.54
CA SER A 125 -25.25 -31.52 -10.60
C SER A 125 -26.12 -32.66 -10.08
N THR A 126 -25.77 -33.88 -10.45
CA THR A 126 -26.44 -35.09 -9.98
C THR A 126 -25.53 -35.82 -8.99
N TYR A 127 -26.02 -36.06 -7.78
CA TYR A 127 -25.32 -36.85 -6.78
C TYR A 127 -26.29 -37.81 -6.08
N SER A 128 -26.02 -39.11 -6.16
CA SER A 128 -26.88 -40.11 -5.55
C SER A 128 -26.55 -40.22 -4.06
N PHE A 129 -27.37 -39.58 -3.23
CA PHE A 129 -27.20 -39.59 -1.78
C PHE A 129 -27.27 -41.00 -1.19
N LEU A 130 -26.32 -41.32 -0.32
CA LEU A 130 -26.36 -42.53 0.50
C LEU A 130 -27.38 -42.36 1.64
N ASP A 131 -27.85 -43.45 2.22
CA ASP A 131 -28.83 -43.41 3.32
C ASP A 131 -28.36 -42.55 4.50
N ASN A 132 -27.05 -42.58 4.79
CA ASN A 132 -26.44 -41.76 5.84
C ASN A 132 -26.46 -40.27 5.52
N ASP A 133 -26.39 -39.86 4.25
CA ASP A 133 -26.38 -38.44 3.85
C ASP A 133 -27.73 -37.78 4.11
N ARG A 134 -28.82 -38.53 3.93
CA ARG A 134 -30.20 -38.04 4.13
C ARG A 134 -30.43 -37.56 5.56
N ASN A 135 -29.79 -38.20 6.54
CA ASN A 135 -29.89 -37.79 7.94
C ASN A 135 -29.35 -36.36 8.17
N TYR A 136 -28.31 -35.94 7.44
CA TYR A 136 -27.75 -34.58 7.53
C TYR A 136 -28.60 -33.56 6.77
N ILE A 137 -29.24 -33.97 5.68
CA ILE A 137 -30.21 -33.13 4.95
C ILE A 137 -31.41 -32.81 5.86
N ASP A 138 -32.01 -33.83 6.47
CA ASP A 138 -33.23 -33.71 7.28
C ASP A 138 -33.01 -33.01 8.63
N ASN A 139 -31.77 -32.95 9.12
CA ASN A 139 -31.41 -32.32 10.40
C ASN A 139 -30.52 -31.07 10.27
N SER A 140 -30.29 -30.58 9.06
CA SER A 140 -29.48 -29.39 8.72
C SER A 140 -29.85 -28.08 9.44
N SER A 141 -31.02 -28.02 10.08
CA SER A 141 -31.62 -26.82 10.68
C SER A 141 -32.17 -27.04 12.10
N LYS A 142 -31.92 -28.22 12.69
CA LYS A 142 -32.50 -28.62 13.99
C LYS A 142 -31.50 -28.44 15.13
N GLU A 143 -31.98 -28.56 16.37
CA GLU A 143 -31.10 -28.66 17.54
C GLU A 143 -29.97 -29.67 17.34
N PHE A 144 -28.80 -29.38 17.91
CA PHE A 144 -27.64 -30.25 17.81
C PHE A 144 -27.98 -31.67 18.31
N LYS A 145 -27.92 -32.64 17.40
CA LYS A 145 -28.14 -34.06 17.70
C LYS A 145 -26.89 -34.86 17.43
N GLU A 146 -26.57 -35.74 18.36
CA GLU A 146 -25.49 -36.70 18.22
C GLU A 146 -25.89 -37.81 17.24
N ILE A 147 -25.00 -38.10 16.29
CA ILE A 147 -25.20 -39.15 15.28
C ILE A 147 -24.05 -40.15 15.42
N ASN A 148 -24.37 -41.41 15.68
CA ASN A 148 -23.35 -42.46 15.77
C ASN A 148 -22.82 -42.79 14.37
N GLN A 149 -21.51 -42.65 14.17
CA GLN A 149 -20.80 -43.04 12.95
C GLN A 149 -19.71 -44.05 13.28
N SER A 150 -19.56 -45.08 12.44
CA SER A 150 -18.40 -45.95 12.50
C SER A 150 -17.16 -45.26 11.93
N GLU A 151 -15.97 -45.71 12.32
CA GLU A 151 -14.69 -45.17 11.82
C GLU A 151 -14.61 -45.20 10.28
N ASP A 152 -15.07 -46.28 9.65
CA ASP A 152 -15.10 -46.41 8.19
C ASP A 152 -16.07 -45.42 7.53
N SER A 153 -17.19 -45.10 8.19
CA SER A 153 -18.14 -44.08 7.72
C SER A 153 -17.47 -42.70 7.76
N ILE A 154 -16.80 -42.36 8.86
CA ILE A 154 -16.07 -41.09 9.02
C ILE A 154 -15.02 -40.93 7.92
N ARG A 155 -14.22 -41.97 7.66
CA ARG A 155 -13.22 -41.96 6.57
C ARG A 155 -13.86 -41.73 5.20
N LYS A 156 -14.97 -42.39 4.89
CA LYS A 156 -15.70 -42.20 3.62
C LYS A 156 -16.25 -40.78 3.48
N MET A 157 -16.77 -40.21 4.57
CA MET A 157 -17.27 -38.83 4.60
C MET A 157 -16.14 -37.83 4.31
N ILE A 158 -14.97 -37.98 4.94
CA ILE A 158 -13.79 -37.12 4.71
C ILE A 158 -13.27 -37.22 3.26
N LEU A 159 -13.36 -38.40 2.65
CA LEU A 159 -12.92 -38.65 1.28
C LEU A 159 -13.92 -38.19 0.20
N ASN A 160 -15.11 -37.70 0.60
CA ASN A 160 -16.14 -37.29 -0.34
C ASN A 160 -15.83 -35.93 -0.99
N ASP A 161 -15.32 -35.94 -2.22
CA ASP A 161 -15.06 -34.72 -3.00
C ASP A 161 -16.31 -34.17 -3.72
N PHE A 162 -17.43 -34.91 -3.72
CA PHE A 162 -18.66 -34.49 -4.39
C PHE A 162 -19.49 -33.56 -3.52
N LEU A 163 -19.48 -33.73 -2.20
CA LEU A 163 -20.23 -32.91 -1.28
C LEU A 163 -19.39 -31.71 -0.79
N PRO A 164 -20.02 -30.58 -0.44
CA PRO A 164 -19.35 -29.46 0.20
C PRO A 164 -18.69 -29.89 1.51
N LYS A 165 -17.56 -29.26 1.87
CA LYS A 165 -16.80 -29.64 3.08
C LYS A 165 -17.62 -29.47 4.37
N ASN A 166 -18.52 -28.51 4.39
CA ASN A 166 -19.41 -28.23 5.52
C ASN A 166 -20.71 -29.05 5.49
N PHE A 167 -20.88 -29.98 4.55
CA PHE A 167 -22.12 -30.76 4.42
C PHE A 167 -22.44 -31.59 5.67
N TYR A 168 -21.42 -32.18 6.28
CA TYR A 168 -21.54 -32.96 7.51
C TYR A 168 -21.27 -32.14 8.79
N SER A 169 -21.25 -30.80 8.68
CA SER A 169 -20.99 -29.91 9.82
C SER A 169 -22.29 -29.43 10.46
N HIS A 170 -22.20 -29.07 11.75
CA HIS A 170 -23.28 -28.37 12.46
C HIS A 170 -22.80 -26.98 12.90
N PRO A 171 -23.57 -25.88 12.74
CA PRO A 171 -23.14 -24.52 13.06
C PRO A 171 -22.85 -24.24 14.54
N ARG A 172 -23.07 -25.23 15.42
CA ARG A 172 -22.83 -25.12 16.87
C ARG A 172 -21.35 -25.14 17.21
N TYR A 173 -20.53 -25.77 16.37
CA TYR A 173 -19.10 -25.88 16.61
C TYR A 173 -18.31 -25.43 15.39
N LYS A 174 -17.07 -24.99 15.64
CA LYS A 174 -16.10 -24.68 14.59
C LYS A 174 -14.67 -24.91 15.10
N ILE A 175 -13.73 -25.01 14.18
CA ILE A 175 -12.31 -25.02 14.53
C ILE A 175 -11.90 -23.58 14.85
N LYS A 176 -11.20 -23.35 15.97
CA LYS A 176 -10.87 -21.98 16.43
C LYS A 176 -9.84 -21.28 15.53
N ASN A 177 -8.81 -22.01 15.09
CA ASN A 177 -7.67 -21.48 14.35
C ASN A 177 -7.73 -21.95 12.88
N GLU A 178 -8.80 -21.60 12.18
CA GLU A 178 -8.94 -21.92 10.76
C GLU A 178 -7.78 -21.32 9.95
N ASN A 179 -7.26 -22.10 9.00
CA ASN A 179 -6.16 -21.71 8.11
C ASN A 179 -4.88 -21.32 8.86
N SER A 180 -4.47 -22.15 9.83
CA SER A 180 -3.23 -21.96 10.59
C SER A 180 -1.98 -22.15 9.73
N VAL A 181 -0.94 -21.35 9.97
CA VAL A 181 0.39 -21.53 9.37
C VAL A 181 1.36 -21.99 10.46
N ILE A 182 2.17 -23.01 10.20
CA ILE A 182 3.15 -23.55 11.15
C ILE A 182 4.52 -23.74 10.48
N GLY A 183 5.59 -23.36 11.15
CA GLY A 183 6.94 -23.60 10.66
C GLY A 183 7.37 -25.06 10.75
N ASN A 184 8.41 -25.41 9.99
CA ASN A 184 9.15 -26.66 10.18
C ASN A 184 9.55 -26.83 11.65
N GLU A 185 9.28 -28.01 12.22
CA GLU A 185 9.53 -28.38 13.62
C GLU A 185 8.80 -27.54 14.68
N GLN A 186 8.03 -26.54 14.27
CA GLN A 186 7.22 -25.75 15.20
C GLN A 186 6.02 -26.57 15.64
N LYS A 187 5.57 -26.31 16.88
CA LYS A 187 4.41 -26.96 17.50
C LYS A 187 3.26 -25.98 17.62
N GLY A 188 2.04 -26.47 17.45
CA GLY A 188 0.80 -25.74 17.61
C GLY A 188 -0.31 -26.66 18.14
N LYS A 189 -1.51 -26.11 18.33
CA LYS A 189 -2.67 -26.88 18.75
C LYS A 189 -3.93 -26.42 18.01
N LEU A 190 -4.68 -27.39 17.51
CA LEU A 190 -6.01 -27.20 16.96
C LEU A 190 -7.03 -27.50 18.05
N SER A 191 -8.10 -26.72 18.05
CA SER A 191 -9.16 -26.78 19.06
C SER A 191 -10.50 -26.61 18.37
N LEU A 192 -11.48 -27.43 18.78
CA LEU A 192 -12.88 -27.25 18.44
C LEU A 192 -13.54 -26.39 19.52
N VAL A 193 -14.37 -25.41 19.14
CA VAL A 193 -15.06 -24.52 20.08
C VAL A 193 -16.55 -24.49 19.80
N ASP A 194 -17.35 -24.34 20.87
CA ASP A 194 -18.78 -24.02 20.75
C ASP A 194 -18.93 -22.56 20.30
N THR A 195 -19.68 -22.32 19.23
CA THR A 195 -19.84 -21.00 18.60
C THR A 195 -20.67 -20.05 19.46
N THR A 196 -21.46 -20.56 20.40
CA THR A 196 -22.30 -19.76 21.29
C THR A 196 -21.53 -19.33 22.53
N THR A 197 -20.86 -20.27 23.21
CA THR A 197 -20.16 -20.01 24.47
C THR A 197 -18.69 -19.63 24.29
N GLN A 198 -18.13 -19.86 23.10
CA GLN A 198 -16.69 -19.71 22.78
C GLN A 198 -15.77 -20.62 23.63
N THR A 199 -16.33 -21.65 24.28
CA THR A 199 -15.57 -22.61 25.10
C THR A 199 -15.01 -23.74 24.25
N GLU A 200 -13.78 -24.17 24.57
CA GLU A 200 -13.13 -25.31 23.92
C GLU A 200 -13.81 -26.64 24.27
N VAL A 201 -13.97 -27.49 23.27
CA VAL A 201 -14.45 -28.87 23.42
C VAL A 201 -13.24 -29.75 23.65
N VAL A 202 -13.02 -30.12 24.92
CA VAL A 202 -11.81 -30.85 25.34
C VAL A 202 -11.94 -32.37 25.26
N ASP A 203 -13.15 -32.90 25.32
CA ASP A 203 -13.42 -34.34 25.34
C ASP A 203 -14.23 -34.79 24.12
N GLY A 204 -13.92 -35.98 23.60
CA GLY A 204 -14.70 -36.65 22.54
C GLY A 204 -14.45 -36.16 21.12
N VAL A 205 -13.44 -35.30 20.91
CA VAL A 205 -13.00 -34.89 19.57
C VAL A 205 -12.02 -35.91 19.02
N SER A 206 -12.29 -36.43 17.83
CA SER A 206 -11.34 -37.26 17.08
C SER A 206 -10.77 -36.48 15.91
N TRP A 207 -9.45 -36.38 15.84
CA TRP A 207 -8.75 -35.64 14.79
C TRP A 207 -8.32 -36.55 13.64
N TYR A 208 -8.32 -36.00 12.43
CA TYR A 208 -7.93 -36.68 11.20
C TYR A 208 -7.20 -35.74 10.27
N GLN A 209 -6.31 -36.28 9.46
CA GLN A 209 -5.73 -35.55 8.32
C GLN A 209 -5.96 -36.32 7.03
N ARG A 210 -6.22 -35.58 5.94
CA ARG A 210 -6.46 -36.14 4.61
C ARG A 210 -5.22 -35.98 3.75
N LEU A 211 -4.72 -37.10 3.23
CA LEU A 211 -3.69 -37.15 2.21
C LEU A 211 -4.35 -37.21 0.82
N ARG A 212 -3.87 -36.42 -0.14
CA ARG A 212 -4.34 -36.45 -1.55
C ARG A 212 -3.32 -37.07 -2.51
N TYR A 213 -2.04 -37.03 -2.18
CA TYR A 213 -0.93 -37.52 -3.00
C TYR A 213 0.17 -38.09 -2.08
N PRO A 214 0.87 -39.19 -2.45
CA PRO A 214 0.75 -39.96 -3.69
C PRO A 214 -0.53 -40.82 -3.77
N GLU A 215 -1.16 -41.07 -2.62
CA GLU A 215 -2.41 -41.79 -2.52
C GLU A 215 -3.45 -41.00 -1.73
N THR A 216 -4.71 -41.30 -1.98
CA THR A 216 -5.82 -40.72 -1.23
C THR A 216 -6.05 -41.54 0.04
N ALA A 217 -5.80 -40.94 1.21
CA ALA A 217 -5.91 -41.61 2.50
C ALA A 217 -6.41 -40.67 3.59
N VAL A 218 -6.95 -41.26 4.67
CA VAL A 218 -7.33 -40.55 5.91
C VAL A 218 -6.53 -41.16 7.04
N ILE A 219 -5.79 -40.32 7.75
CA ILE A 219 -4.87 -40.73 8.82
C ILE A 219 -5.44 -40.18 10.12
N LYS A 220 -5.58 -41.04 11.13
CA LYS A 220 -6.15 -40.65 12.42
C LYS A 220 -5.10 -39.94 13.27
N GLY A 221 -5.53 -38.99 14.09
CA GLY A 221 -4.66 -38.30 15.04
C GLY A 221 -3.97 -39.32 15.97
N GLY A 222 -2.66 -39.16 16.14
CA GLY A 222 -1.80 -40.11 16.86
C GLY A 222 -1.14 -41.16 15.97
N GLU A 223 -1.59 -41.31 14.72
CA GLU A 223 -0.90 -42.10 13.70
C GLU A 223 0.10 -41.24 12.92
N ASP A 224 1.18 -41.85 12.44
CA ASP A 224 2.18 -41.18 11.63
C ASP A 224 2.24 -41.76 10.21
N ASN A 225 2.51 -40.91 9.22
CA ASN A 225 2.64 -41.27 7.82
C ASN A 225 3.75 -40.43 7.17
N SER A 226 4.70 -41.08 6.51
CA SER A 226 5.87 -40.43 5.91
C SER A 226 5.54 -39.46 4.77
N ASN A 227 4.39 -39.60 4.12
CA ASN A 227 3.95 -38.74 3.03
C ASN A 227 3.26 -37.45 3.51
N THR A 228 2.96 -37.33 4.81
CA THR A 228 2.29 -36.15 5.36
C THR A 228 3.28 -35.06 5.72
N LYS A 229 2.85 -33.80 5.58
CA LYS A 229 3.65 -32.61 5.95
C LYS A 229 3.38 -32.15 7.38
N LEU A 230 2.34 -32.67 8.01
CA LEU A 230 1.97 -32.37 9.38
C LEU A 230 2.03 -33.66 10.20
N LYS A 231 2.56 -33.58 11.43
CA LYS A 231 2.29 -34.56 12.47
C LYS A 231 1.06 -34.07 13.25
N LEU A 232 0.03 -34.89 13.34
CA LEU A 232 -1.21 -34.61 14.07
C LEU A 232 -1.37 -35.63 15.19
N ASP A 233 -1.26 -35.19 16.44
CA ASP A 233 -1.44 -36.03 17.62
C ASP A 233 -2.95 -36.16 17.95
N ALA A 234 -3.31 -37.17 18.76
CA ALA A 234 -4.71 -37.52 19.05
C ALA A 234 -5.49 -36.40 19.76
N ASP A 235 -4.81 -35.51 20.47
CA ASP A 235 -5.39 -34.39 21.21
C ASP A 235 -5.52 -33.10 20.37
N GLY A 236 -5.19 -33.16 19.08
CA GLY A 236 -5.18 -32.01 18.17
C GLY A 236 -3.88 -31.18 18.22
N SER A 237 -2.87 -31.62 18.97
CA SER A 237 -1.52 -31.04 18.89
C SER A 237 -0.93 -31.32 17.50
N ILE A 238 -0.29 -30.31 16.92
CA ILE A 238 0.28 -30.38 15.57
C ILE A 238 1.75 -30.01 15.59
N THR A 239 2.56 -30.66 14.75
CA THR A 239 3.97 -30.31 14.51
C THR A 239 4.25 -30.28 13.01
N GLY A 240 4.85 -29.19 12.52
CA GLY A 240 5.26 -29.08 11.12
C GLY A 240 6.41 -30.05 10.81
N LYS A 241 6.28 -30.86 9.76
CA LYS A 241 7.34 -31.78 9.32
C LYS A 241 8.24 -31.13 8.28
N GLN A 242 9.44 -31.66 8.19
CA GLN A 242 10.41 -31.24 7.19
C GLN A 242 9.96 -31.56 5.78
N HIS A 243 10.02 -30.56 4.91
CA HIS A 243 9.92 -30.71 3.46
C HIS A 243 10.61 -29.55 2.73
N ASP A 244 10.84 -29.76 1.45
CA ASP A 244 11.47 -28.78 0.56
C ASP A 244 10.47 -27.73 0.08
N SER A 245 10.97 -26.57 -0.39
CA SER A 245 10.15 -25.42 -0.80
C SER A 245 9.30 -25.66 -2.04
N TYR A 246 9.56 -26.72 -2.81
CA TYR A 246 8.78 -27.11 -4.00
C TYR A 246 7.54 -27.94 -3.68
N ASP A 247 7.44 -28.48 -2.46
CA ASP A 247 6.29 -29.25 -2.01
C ASP A 247 5.22 -28.33 -1.40
N SER A 248 3.95 -28.57 -1.72
CA SER A 248 2.84 -27.91 -1.03
C SER A 248 2.77 -28.39 0.41
N GLY A 249 2.84 -27.44 1.36
CA GLY A 249 2.67 -27.69 2.79
C GLY A 249 1.23 -27.76 3.27
N ALA A 250 0.27 -27.44 2.39
CA ALA A 250 -1.16 -27.37 2.72
C ALA A 250 -1.71 -28.76 3.09
N THR A 251 -2.03 -28.93 4.37
CA THR A 251 -2.57 -30.16 4.93
C THR A 251 -4.02 -29.94 5.34
N GLU A 252 -4.92 -30.79 4.83
CA GLU A 252 -6.34 -30.77 5.18
C GLU A 252 -6.58 -31.57 6.44
N VAL A 253 -7.06 -30.91 7.50
CA VAL A 253 -7.29 -31.47 8.83
C VAL A 253 -8.77 -31.43 9.16
N TRP A 254 -9.27 -32.48 9.81
CA TRP A 254 -10.66 -32.66 10.18
C TRP A 254 -10.80 -32.97 11.67
N ALA A 255 -11.76 -32.32 12.32
CA ALA A 255 -12.26 -32.69 13.64
C ALA A 255 -13.60 -33.42 13.46
N TYR A 256 -13.72 -34.60 14.07
CA TYR A 256 -14.99 -35.30 14.24
C TYR A 256 -15.46 -35.11 15.68
N TYR A 257 -16.72 -34.70 15.86
CA TYR A 257 -17.33 -34.58 17.16
C TYR A 257 -18.82 -34.94 17.09
N LYS A 258 -19.22 -35.98 17.83
CA LYS A 258 -20.61 -36.41 18.01
C LYS A 258 -21.42 -36.54 16.70
N GLY A 259 -20.79 -37.10 15.67
CA GLY A 259 -21.41 -37.32 14.37
C GLY A 259 -21.16 -36.25 13.32
N HIS A 260 -20.55 -35.12 13.70
CA HIS A 260 -20.33 -33.99 12.79
C HIS A 260 -18.85 -33.81 12.47
N LEU A 261 -18.55 -33.36 11.26
CA LEU A 261 -17.20 -33.12 10.76
C LEU A 261 -16.94 -31.63 10.54
N TYR A 262 -15.74 -31.18 10.88
CA TYR A 262 -15.29 -29.79 10.72
C TYR A 262 -13.91 -29.80 10.08
N SER A 263 -13.68 -29.05 9.01
CA SER A 263 -12.40 -29.04 8.29
C SER A 263 -11.66 -27.72 8.39
N THR A 264 -10.34 -27.78 8.39
CA THR A 264 -9.46 -26.62 8.17
C THR A 264 -8.27 -27.02 7.29
N ILE A 265 -7.61 -26.04 6.69
CA ILE A 265 -6.26 -26.21 6.13
C ILE A 265 -5.24 -25.78 7.18
N VAL A 266 -4.12 -26.48 7.25
CA VAL A 266 -2.91 -26.08 7.96
C VAL A 266 -1.79 -25.96 6.93
N ASP A 267 -1.21 -24.78 6.78
CA ASP A 267 -0.07 -24.57 5.89
C ASP A 267 1.24 -24.81 6.65
N VAL A 268 1.97 -25.86 6.27
CA VAL A 268 3.28 -26.16 6.85
C VAL A 268 4.35 -25.46 6.01
N MET A 269 5.08 -24.53 6.60
CA MET A 269 6.19 -23.87 5.91
C MET A 269 7.36 -24.85 5.78
N SER A 270 7.93 -24.91 4.58
CA SER A 270 9.19 -25.60 4.32
C SER A 270 10.32 -25.09 5.22
N VAL A 271 11.45 -25.83 5.25
CA VAL A 271 12.65 -25.41 6.01
C VAL A 271 13.10 -24.01 5.58
N GLU A 272 13.15 -23.76 4.27
CA GLU A 272 13.58 -22.49 3.70
C GLU A 272 12.62 -21.35 4.06
N ASN A 273 11.31 -21.56 3.93
CA ASN A 273 10.32 -20.53 4.26
C ASN A 273 10.27 -20.24 5.76
N THR A 274 10.45 -21.27 6.59
CA THR A 274 10.58 -21.12 8.06
C THR A 274 11.80 -20.26 8.41
N LYS A 275 12.95 -20.49 7.76
CA LYS A 275 14.14 -19.67 7.93
C LYS A 275 13.88 -18.21 7.53
N LYS A 276 13.33 -17.95 6.34
CA LYS A 276 12.99 -16.60 5.86
C LYS A 276 12.05 -15.86 6.80
N PHE A 277 11.01 -16.54 7.29
CA PHE A 277 10.07 -15.98 8.26
C PHE A 277 10.78 -15.55 9.56
N ASN A 278 11.67 -16.39 10.09
CA ASN A 278 12.42 -16.09 11.30
C ASN A 278 13.43 -14.94 11.10
N GLU A 279 14.09 -14.87 9.95
CA GLU A 279 15.00 -13.77 9.60
C GLU A 279 14.25 -12.45 9.46
N GLU A 280 13.11 -12.42 8.79
CA GLU A 280 12.24 -11.25 8.68
C GLU A 280 11.78 -10.77 10.07
N LYS A 281 11.41 -11.70 10.96
CA LYS A 281 11.05 -11.38 12.35
C LYS A 281 12.22 -10.72 13.10
N LYS A 282 13.43 -11.30 13.01
CA LYS A 282 14.63 -10.73 13.64
C LYS A 282 14.99 -9.36 13.07
N ALA A 283 14.89 -9.19 11.75
CA ALA A 283 15.11 -7.90 11.09
C ALA A 283 14.16 -6.83 11.62
N ARG A 284 12.89 -7.18 11.80
CA ARG A 284 11.87 -6.27 12.35
C ARG A 284 12.12 -5.92 13.82
N GLU A 285 12.54 -6.89 14.62
CA GLU A 285 12.94 -6.64 16.01
C GLU A 285 14.15 -5.69 16.08
N GLU A 286 15.12 -5.84 15.18
CA GLU A 286 16.27 -4.94 15.11
C GLU A 286 15.88 -3.55 14.59
N ALA A 287 15.00 -3.46 13.59
CA ALA A 287 14.43 -2.20 13.11
C ALA A 287 13.82 -1.39 14.26
N LYS A 288 12.98 -2.02 15.09
CA LYS A 288 12.38 -1.40 16.28
C LYS A 288 13.40 -0.84 17.27
N LYS A 289 14.54 -1.54 17.46
CA LYS A 289 15.61 -1.05 18.32
C LYS A 289 16.31 0.17 17.72
N ILE A 290 16.60 0.12 16.43
CA ILE A 290 17.28 1.19 15.69
C ILE A 290 16.46 2.49 15.76
N VAL A 291 15.15 2.41 15.48
CA VAL A 291 14.30 3.60 15.38
C VAL A 291 13.70 4.06 16.72
N LYS A 292 14.04 3.39 17.84
CA LYS A 292 13.41 3.58 19.15
C LYS A 292 13.27 5.06 19.54
N ASP A 293 14.34 5.82 19.40
CA ASP A 293 14.42 7.22 19.85
C ASP A 293 13.88 8.22 18.79
N TRP A 294 13.45 7.73 17.62
CA TRP A 294 13.03 8.57 16.49
C TRP A 294 11.51 8.65 16.32
N HIS A 295 10.72 7.83 17.02
CA HIS A 295 9.25 7.83 16.91
C HIS A 295 8.62 9.21 17.17
N ASN A 296 9.20 9.98 18.09
CA ASN A 296 8.74 11.31 18.47
C ASN A 296 9.41 12.45 17.67
N LEU A 297 10.16 12.14 16.62
CA LEU A 297 10.72 13.16 15.73
C LEU A 297 9.69 13.59 14.67
N PRO A 298 9.73 14.85 14.21
CA PRO A 298 9.04 15.28 12.99
C PRO A 298 9.48 14.47 11.77
N ILE A 299 8.62 14.36 10.75
CA ILE A 299 8.79 13.38 9.65
C ILE A 299 10.13 13.53 8.92
N LEU A 300 10.57 14.75 8.60
CA LEU A 300 11.86 14.97 7.94
C LEU A 300 13.05 14.58 8.81
N GLU A 301 12.94 14.73 10.13
CA GLU A 301 13.98 14.32 11.06
C GLU A 301 14.03 12.79 11.20
N LYS A 302 12.86 12.12 11.25
CA LYS A 302 12.76 10.64 11.18
C LYS A 302 13.50 10.08 9.96
N ILE A 303 13.19 10.63 8.78
CA ILE A 303 13.80 10.19 7.52
C ILE A 303 15.30 10.50 7.51
N THR A 304 15.70 11.71 7.94
CA THR A 304 17.10 12.14 7.98
C THR A 304 17.94 11.22 8.88
N GLU A 305 17.49 10.95 10.11
CA GLU A 305 18.24 10.11 11.05
C GLU A 305 18.31 8.65 10.59
N THR A 306 17.23 8.14 10.00
CA THR A 306 17.24 6.79 9.39
C THR A 306 18.23 6.71 8.23
N TYR A 307 18.26 7.72 7.36
CA TYR A 307 19.15 7.77 6.20
C TYR A 307 20.62 7.83 6.62
N LYS A 308 20.95 8.70 7.59
CA LYS A 308 22.29 8.76 8.19
C LYS A 308 22.69 7.43 8.82
N TRP A 309 21.78 6.79 9.55
CA TRP A 309 22.09 5.55 10.23
C TRP A 309 22.43 4.44 9.24
N ILE A 310 21.58 4.23 8.22
CA ILE A 310 21.80 3.13 7.28
C ILE A 310 23.03 3.36 6.38
N THR A 311 23.27 4.61 5.92
CA THR A 311 24.44 4.94 5.09
C THR A 311 25.76 4.78 5.86
N LYS A 312 25.73 4.97 7.18
CA LYS A 312 26.91 4.83 8.06
C LYS A 312 27.15 3.41 8.55
N ASN A 313 26.10 2.67 8.89
CA ASN A 313 26.23 1.43 9.66
C ASN A 313 26.21 0.16 8.80
N VAL A 314 25.75 0.25 7.56
CA VAL A 314 25.67 -0.89 6.65
C VAL A 314 26.81 -0.81 5.64
N LYS A 315 27.45 -1.95 5.36
CA LYS A 315 28.51 -2.07 4.35
C LYS A 315 27.95 -2.67 3.06
N TYR A 316 28.48 -2.23 1.92
CA TYR A 316 28.07 -2.78 0.64
C TYR A 316 28.83 -4.06 0.33
N ASP A 317 28.08 -5.10 -0.04
CA ASP A 317 28.67 -6.36 -0.46
C ASP A 317 29.03 -6.31 -1.95
N HIS A 318 30.33 -6.23 -2.23
CA HIS A 318 30.85 -6.26 -3.61
C HIS A 318 31.03 -7.68 -4.15
N ASN A 319 30.85 -8.72 -3.31
CA ASN A 319 31.01 -10.11 -3.73
C ASN A 319 29.82 -10.55 -4.60
N ARG A 320 30.13 -11.04 -5.80
CA ARG A 320 29.16 -11.45 -6.82
C ARG A 320 28.99 -12.97 -6.92
N GLU A 321 29.56 -13.73 -5.99
CA GLU A 321 29.40 -15.19 -5.95
C GLU A 321 27.94 -15.60 -5.73
N LEU A 322 27.47 -16.59 -6.51
CA LEU A 322 26.06 -16.97 -6.59
C LEU A 322 25.43 -17.33 -5.24
N GLN A 323 26.19 -17.95 -4.32
CA GLN A 323 25.69 -18.33 -3.00
C GLN A 323 25.48 -17.12 -2.08
N ASN A 324 26.22 -16.02 -2.28
CA ASN A 324 26.07 -14.78 -1.51
C ASN A 324 24.89 -13.93 -2.02
N VAL A 325 24.63 -13.94 -3.33
CA VAL A 325 23.57 -13.16 -3.99
C VAL A 325 22.15 -13.47 -3.47
N LEU A 326 21.91 -14.69 -2.98
CA LEU A 326 20.60 -15.08 -2.42
C LEU A 326 20.41 -14.66 -0.95
N LEU A 327 21.50 -14.42 -0.22
CA LEU A 327 21.48 -14.13 1.22
C LEU A 327 21.57 -12.62 1.51
N ASN A 328 22.28 -11.86 0.68
CA ASN A 328 22.59 -10.45 0.89
C ASN A 328 21.54 -9.45 0.31
N GLN A 329 20.29 -9.90 0.11
CA GLN A 329 19.22 -9.10 -0.53
C GLN A 329 17.96 -8.95 0.35
N THR A 330 18.13 -9.03 1.66
CA THR A 330 17.06 -9.04 2.66
C THR A 330 17.22 -7.87 3.63
N ALA A 331 16.12 -7.45 4.27
CA ALA A 331 16.20 -6.51 5.39
C ALA A 331 17.06 -7.09 6.55
N TYR A 332 17.07 -8.42 6.71
CA TYR A 332 17.92 -9.11 7.67
C TYR A 332 19.42 -8.86 7.41
N SER A 333 19.90 -9.08 6.19
CA SER A 333 21.31 -8.81 5.83
C SER A 333 21.70 -7.33 6.03
N ALA A 334 20.76 -6.40 5.82
CA ALA A 334 21.00 -4.98 6.02
C ALA A 334 21.00 -4.57 7.50
N LEU A 335 19.99 -4.96 8.28
CA LEU A 335 19.77 -4.44 9.63
C LEU A 335 20.47 -5.28 10.70
N VAL A 336 20.56 -6.59 10.51
CA VAL A 336 21.16 -7.53 11.47
C VAL A 336 22.61 -7.80 11.11
N GLU A 337 22.89 -8.23 9.88
CA GLU A 337 24.27 -8.57 9.46
C GLU A 337 25.11 -7.34 9.09
N LYS A 338 24.44 -6.20 8.78
CA LYS A 338 25.06 -4.93 8.40
C LYS A 338 25.98 -5.03 7.18
N HIS A 339 25.69 -5.95 6.28
CA HIS A 339 26.45 -6.21 5.07
C HIS A 339 25.51 -6.72 3.97
N THR A 340 25.33 -5.95 2.90
CA THR A 340 24.24 -6.20 1.95
C THR A 340 24.44 -5.50 0.60
N VAL A 341 23.65 -5.83 -0.42
CA VAL A 341 23.62 -5.11 -1.71
C VAL A 341 22.43 -4.15 -1.83
N CYS A 342 22.29 -3.52 -3.01
CA CYS A 342 21.26 -2.54 -3.33
C CYS A 342 19.85 -2.91 -2.80
N THR A 343 19.41 -4.15 -3.05
CA THR A 343 18.12 -4.68 -2.59
C THR A 343 17.96 -4.72 -1.07
N GLY A 344 19.00 -5.12 -0.33
CA GLY A 344 18.90 -5.21 1.13
C GLY A 344 18.93 -3.84 1.79
N TYR A 345 19.71 -2.87 1.28
CA TYR A 345 19.62 -1.46 1.70
C TYR A 345 18.19 -0.94 1.55
N ALA A 346 17.58 -1.14 0.38
CA ALA A 346 16.25 -0.64 0.10
C ALA A 346 15.17 -1.30 0.98
N LYS A 347 15.27 -2.63 1.21
CA LYS A 347 14.36 -3.37 2.11
C LYS A 347 14.56 -2.99 3.58
N GLY A 348 15.81 -2.84 4.02
CA GLY A 348 16.14 -2.40 5.38
C GLY A 348 15.64 -0.98 5.65
N PHE A 349 15.89 -0.04 4.75
CA PHE A 349 15.37 1.33 4.85
C PHE A 349 13.84 1.36 4.86
N LYS A 350 13.19 0.59 3.97
CA LYS A 350 11.73 0.44 3.98
C LYS A 350 11.22 -0.09 5.32
N MET A 351 11.84 -1.12 5.89
CA MET A 351 11.44 -1.66 7.17
C MET A 351 11.58 -0.64 8.31
N LEU A 352 12.64 0.16 8.33
CA LEU A 352 12.81 1.26 9.28
C LEU A 352 11.72 2.34 9.11
N MET A 353 11.36 2.69 7.87
CA MET A 353 10.26 3.60 7.58
C MET A 353 8.90 3.04 8.01
N ASP A 354 8.65 1.75 7.77
CA ASP A 354 7.41 1.07 8.17
C ASP A 354 7.23 1.10 9.71
N GLU A 355 8.30 0.85 10.48
CA GLU A 355 8.27 0.98 11.95
C GLU A 355 8.07 2.43 12.42
N LEU A 356 8.48 3.42 11.63
CA LEU A 356 8.28 4.85 11.89
C LEU A 356 6.93 5.41 11.40
N GLY A 357 6.11 4.57 10.74
CA GLY A 357 4.82 4.94 10.18
C GLY A 357 4.92 5.83 8.94
N ILE A 358 6.01 5.74 8.18
CA ILE A 358 6.27 6.54 6.97
C ILE A 358 6.07 5.66 5.75
N GLN A 359 5.21 6.08 4.83
CA GLN A 359 4.95 5.35 3.61
C GLN A 359 6.21 5.29 2.75
N CYS A 360 6.71 4.06 2.54
CA CYS A 360 7.93 3.80 1.80
C CYS A 360 7.72 2.61 0.84
N ARG A 361 8.25 2.73 -0.38
CA ARG A 361 8.19 1.69 -1.41
C ARG A 361 9.56 1.34 -1.92
N LEU A 362 9.67 0.16 -2.51
CA LEU A 362 10.80 -0.24 -3.31
C LEU A 362 10.57 0.18 -4.77
N ILE A 363 11.61 0.71 -5.40
CA ILE A 363 11.67 0.92 -6.84
C ILE A 363 12.76 0.04 -7.39
N GLU A 364 12.41 -0.71 -8.43
CA GLU A 364 13.36 -1.47 -9.24
C GLU A 364 13.49 -0.82 -10.61
N GLY A 365 14.71 -0.78 -11.13
CA GLY A 365 14.97 -0.32 -12.47
C GLY A 365 16.43 -0.43 -12.90
N GLN A 366 16.77 0.23 -14.00
CA GLN A 366 18.15 0.45 -14.43
C GLN A 366 18.52 1.91 -14.20
N SER A 367 19.64 2.13 -13.50
CA SER A 367 20.06 3.48 -13.10
C SER A 367 21.54 3.72 -13.42
N SER A 368 21.81 4.79 -14.17
CA SER A 368 23.17 5.24 -14.46
C SER A 368 23.97 5.66 -13.21
N ARG A 369 23.29 5.88 -12.07
CA ARG A 369 23.91 6.21 -10.77
C ARG A 369 24.79 5.07 -10.22
N GLU A 370 24.48 3.83 -10.59
CA GLU A 370 25.28 2.63 -10.31
C GLU A 370 25.72 1.99 -11.64
N ASN A 371 26.35 2.77 -12.52
CA ASN A 371 26.90 2.33 -13.82
C ASN A 371 25.88 1.66 -14.76
N ALA A 372 24.62 2.10 -14.73
CA ALA A 372 23.51 1.58 -15.54
C ALA A 372 23.13 0.12 -15.21
N ALA A 373 23.51 -0.39 -14.04
CA ALA A 373 23.11 -1.70 -13.55
C ALA A 373 21.62 -1.73 -13.15
N ARG A 374 21.06 -2.95 -13.06
CA ARG A 374 19.81 -3.16 -12.30
C ARG A 374 20.04 -2.70 -10.87
N HIS A 375 19.11 -1.92 -10.34
CA HIS A 375 19.22 -1.27 -9.05
C HIS A 375 17.87 -1.26 -8.33
N VAL A 376 17.95 -1.22 -7.00
CA VAL A 376 16.77 -1.12 -6.13
C VAL A 376 17.01 0.00 -5.13
N TRP A 377 16.04 0.92 -5.04
CA TRP A 377 16.06 2.04 -4.10
C TRP A 377 14.66 2.30 -3.55
N ASN A 378 14.45 3.43 -2.87
CA ASN A 378 13.18 3.75 -2.23
C ASN A 378 12.47 4.96 -2.83
N LEU A 379 11.14 4.94 -2.71
CA LEU A 379 10.27 6.11 -2.78
C LEU A 379 9.61 6.31 -1.42
N ILE A 380 9.60 7.54 -0.92
CA ILE A 380 8.91 7.90 0.33
C ILE A 380 7.89 9.01 0.08
N GLU A 381 6.78 8.98 0.82
CA GLU A 381 5.73 9.99 0.73
C GLU A 381 5.86 11.01 1.87
N VAL A 382 5.95 12.29 1.52
CA VAL A 382 5.94 13.42 2.45
C VAL A 382 4.97 14.47 1.90
N ASP A 383 4.05 14.97 2.73
CA ASP A 383 3.02 15.94 2.34
C ASP A 383 2.13 15.51 1.15
N GLY A 384 1.95 14.19 0.97
CA GLY A 384 1.18 13.63 -0.16
C GLY A 384 1.96 13.60 -1.49
N GLU A 385 3.25 13.90 -1.45
CA GLU A 385 4.15 13.86 -2.61
C GLU A 385 5.24 12.80 -2.44
N TRP A 386 5.63 12.16 -3.54
CA TRP A 386 6.62 11.09 -3.55
C TRP A 386 8.02 11.59 -3.93
N TYR A 387 9.01 11.18 -3.14
CA TYR A 387 10.41 11.53 -3.32
C TYR A 387 11.29 10.28 -3.33
N HIS A 388 12.29 10.24 -4.21
CA HIS A 388 13.27 9.16 -4.27
C HIS A 388 14.32 9.32 -3.17
N VAL A 389 14.65 8.20 -2.54
CA VAL A 389 15.69 8.09 -1.52
C VAL A 389 16.50 6.84 -1.81
N ASP A 390 17.81 7.02 -1.99
CA ASP A 390 18.73 5.92 -2.27
C ASP A 390 19.89 5.93 -1.28
N PRO A 391 19.77 5.20 -0.16
CA PRO A 391 20.86 5.11 0.81
C PRO A 391 22.03 4.28 0.30
N THR A 392 21.84 3.45 -0.73
CA THR A 392 22.91 2.64 -1.29
C THR A 392 23.96 3.53 -1.92
N SER A 393 23.56 4.47 -2.77
CA SER A 393 24.50 5.31 -3.52
C SER A 393 25.20 6.40 -2.68
N ASP A 394 24.68 6.72 -1.48
CA ASP A 394 25.28 7.65 -0.50
C ASP A 394 25.97 6.93 0.69
N ARG A 395 26.25 5.63 0.55
CA ARG A 395 26.94 4.81 1.57
C ARG A 395 28.32 5.37 1.96
N LEU A 396 28.59 5.39 3.27
CA LEU A 396 29.88 5.79 3.85
C LEU A 396 30.83 4.58 3.89
N GLU A 397 31.31 4.18 2.72
CA GLU A 397 32.37 3.18 2.59
C GLU A 397 33.66 3.85 2.08
N ASN A 398 34.81 3.43 2.61
CA ASN A 398 36.10 3.83 2.07
C ASN A 398 36.32 3.15 0.71
N ARG A 399 35.83 3.76 -0.36
CA ARG A 399 36.07 3.29 -1.73
C ARG A 399 37.56 3.44 -2.05
N VAL A 400 38.16 2.36 -2.56
CA VAL A 400 39.58 2.35 -2.93
C VAL A 400 39.82 3.41 -4.02
N GLY A 401 40.63 4.43 -3.71
CA GLY A 401 40.95 5.53 -4.63
C GLY A 401 40.07 6.78 -4.50
N GLU A 402 39.05 6.79 -3.62
CA GLU A 402 38.25 7.97 -3.32
C GLU A 402 38.61 8.56 -1.94
N LYS A 403 38.29 9.84 -1.72
CA LYS A 403 38.46 10.45 -0.39
C LYS A 403 37.52 9.74 0.61
N PRO A 404 38.00 9.36 1.81
CA PRO A 404 37.14 8.84 2.87
C PRO A 404 35.99 9.81 3.15
N MET A 405 34.75 9.32 3.05
CA MET A 405 33.58 10.08 3.45
C MET A 405 33.40 9.95 4.97
N THR A 406 33.39 11.07 5.69
CA THR A 406 33.19 11.09 7.15
C THR A 406 31.73 11.28 7.54
N GLU A 407 30.91 11.83 6.63
CA GLU A 407 29.49 12.17 6.84
C GLU A 407 28.68 11.96 5.56
N THR A 408 27.38 11.69 5.73
CA THR A 408 26.41 11.51 4.63
C THR A 408 26.19 12.82 3.88
N GLU A 409 26.36 12.80 2.56
CA GLU A 409 26.30 14.00 1.71
C GLU A 409 24.90 14.34 1.18
N PHE A 410 23.93 13.41 1.29
CA PHE A 410 22.54 13.59 0.87
C PHE A 410 22.35 13.88 -0.63
N LYS A 411 23.26 13.39 -1.49
CA LYS A 411 23.17 13.55 -2.95
C LYS A 411 21.99 12.78 -3.53
N PHE A 412 21.63 11.65 -2.92
CA PHE A 412 20.52 10.79 -3.37
C PHE A 412 19.33 10.80 -2.40
N PHE A 413 19.12 11.94 -1.74
CA PHE A 413 18.10 12.12 -0.71
C PHE A 413 17.05 13.14 -1.16
N MET A 414 15.78 12.73 -1.12
CA MET A 414 14.63 13.54 -1.56
C MET A 414 14.76 14.00 -3.01
N ASN A 415 15.21 13.11 -3.89
CA ASN A 415 15.24 13.40 -5.32
C ASN A 415 13.83 13.29 -5.96
N SER A 416 13.70 13.82 -7.16
CA SER A 416 12.56 13.69 -8.07
C SER A 416 12.94 12.84 -9.29
N ASN A 417 11.99 12.53 -10.18
CA ASN A 417 12.25 11.85 -11.45
C ASN A 417 13.25 12.62 -12.32
N GLU A 418 13.24 13.95 -12.23
CA GLU A 418 14.13 14.82 -12.99
C GLU A 418 15.61 14.72 -12.58
N ASP A 419 15.92 14.12 -11.43
CA ASP A 419 17.30 13.88 -10.99
C ASP A 419 17.89 12.58 -11.59
N PHE A 420 17.10 11.82 -12.34
CA PHE A 420 17.54 10.62 -13.05
C PHE A 420 17.82 10.93 -14.51
N ASP A 421 18.75 10.21 -15.13
CA ASP A 421 19.00 10.33 -16.57
C ASP A 421 17.75 9.89 -17.33
N LYS A 422 17.44 10.52 -18.46
CA LYS A 422 16.32 10.12 -19.34
C LYS A 422 16.44 8.68 -19.82
N LYS A 423 17.67 8.16 -19.89
CA LYS A 423 17.94 6.75 -20.25
C LYS A 423 17.69 5.75 -19.12
N ASP A 424 17.58 6.22 -17.87
CA ASP A 424 17.30 5.37 -16.72
C ASP A 424 15.87 4.81 -16.84
N LYS A 425 15.73 3.49 -16.65
CA LYS A 425 14.48 2.75 -16.89
C LYS A 425 13.88 2.28 -15.57
N PHE A 426 12.80 2.91 -15.15
CA PHE A 426 11.99 2.52 -13.99
C PHE A 426 10.60 3.12 -14.12
N ASN A 427 9.66 2.70 -13.27
CA ASN A 427 8.35 3.31 -13.24
C ASN A 427 8.40 4.71 -12.62
N ARG A 428 8.24 5.74 -13.46
CA ARG A 428 8.21 7.16 -13.06
C ARG A 428 6.81 7.64 -12.67
N SER A 429 5.77 6.86 -12.94
CA SER A 429 4.36 7.23 -12.77
C SER A 429 3.80 6.67 -11.45
N ILE A 430 4.40 7.06 -10.32
CA ILE A 430 3.98 6.60 -8.98
C ILE A 430 3.54 7.78 -8.14
N GLY A 431 2.22 7.95 -8.02
CA GLY A 431 1.62 9.03 -7.23
C GLY A 431 1.98 10.43 -7.75
N LYS A 432 1.76 11.44 -6.91
CA LYS A 432 2.15 12.82 -7.21
C LYS A 432 3.64 13.00 -6.92
N GLU A 433 4.41 13.38 -7.95
CA GLU A 433 5.83 13.65 -7.81
C GLU A 433 6.09 14.88 -6.92
N GLY A 434 7.06 14.77 -6.03
CA GLY A 434 7.46 15.84 -5.12
C GLY A 434 8.41 16.86 -5.75
N SER A 435 8.13 18.13 -5.49
CA SER A 435 8.94 19.25 -5.99
C SER A 435 9.47 20.14 -4.86
N ARG A 436 8.65 20.43 -3.85
CA ARG A 436 8.98 21.41 -2.79
C ARG A 436 10.18 21.01 -1.94
N LEU A 437 10.29 19.72 -1.60
CA LEU A 437 11.37 19.20 -0.77
C LEU A 437 12.50 18.58 -1.60
N ARG A 438 12.47 18.77 -2.93
CA ARG A 438 13.48 18.18 -3.82
C ARG A 438 14.86 18.68 -3.44
N ASN A 439 15.78 17.76 -3.11
CA ASN A 439 17.17 18.06 -2.77
C ASN A 439 17.36 19.11 -1.65
N TYR A 440 16.42 19.25 -0.72
CA TYR A 440 16.43 20.34 0.28
C TYR A 440 17.65 20.34 1.22
N LYS A 441 18.41 19.24 1.27
CA LYS A 441 19.68 19.13 2.03
C LYS A 441 20.90 19.66 1.27
N ILE A 442 20.77 19.89 -0.05
CA ILE A 442 21.84 20.42 -0.89
C ILE A 442 21.78 21.95 -0.83
N ASN A 443 22.83 22.55 -0.31
CA ASN A 443 22.94 24.01 -0.22
C ASN A 443 22.89 24.63 -1.63
N ASP A 444 22.20 25.77 -1.74
CA ASP A 444 22.06 26.55 -2.98
C ASP A 444 21.43 25.77 -4.15
N PHE A 445 20.68 24.71 -3.84
CA PHE A 445 19.90 23.99 -4.84
C PHE A 445 18.71 24.81 -5.32
N VAL A 446 18.54 24.91 -6.63
CA VAL A 446 17.45 25.61 -7.32
C VAL A 446 16.96 24.79 -8.51
N HIS A 447 15.65 24.82 -8.75
CA HIS A 447 14.99 24.15 -9.87
C HIS A 447 14.23 25.17 -10.73
N THR A 448 13.43 26.03 -10.09
CA THR A 448 12.59 27.00 -10.81
C THR A 448 13.29 28.35 -10.98
N LYS A 449 12.87 29.13 -11.99
CA LYS A 449 13.32 30.52 -12.15
C LYS A 449 13.11 31.34 -10.87
N ASP A 450 12.00 31.10 -10.16
CA ASP A 450 11.66 31.80 -8.93
C ASP A 450 12.61 31.49 -7.78
N GLU A 451 13.04 30.23 -7.66
CA GLU A 451 14.07 29.82 -6.71
C GLU A 451 15.44 30.42 -7.08
N VAL A 452 15.78 30.51 -8.36
CA VAL A 452 17.01 31.19 -8.81
C VAL A 452 16.97 32.67 -8.43
N LEU A 453 15.86 33.37 -8.68
CA LEU A 453 15.69 34.78 -8.31
C LEU A 453 15.82 34.98 -6.79
N ALA A 454 15.22 34.09 -6.00
CA ALA A 454 15.32 34.13 -4.55
C ALA A 454 16.74 33.83 -4.06
N LEU A 455 17.46 32.89 -4.68
CA LEU A 455 18.86 32.59 -4.37
C LEU A 455 19.77 33.77 -4.69
N ILE A 456 19.60 34.41 -5.86
CA ILE A 456 20.31 35.64 -6.22
C ILE A 456 20.09 36.70 -5.14
N ASP A 457 18.82 36.94 -4.78
CA ASP A 457 18.47 37.89 -3.72
C ASP A 457 19.11 37.53 -2.38
N ASN A 458 19.20 36.24 -2.05
CA ASN A 458 19.80 35.75 -0.81
C ASN A 458 21.31 36.00 -0.77
N LYS A 459 22.00 35.68 -1.87
CA LYS A 459 23.46 35.77 -2.00
C LYS A 459 23.96 37.19 -2.21
N LEU A 460 23.22 38.01 -2.96
CA LEU A 460 23.61 39.37 -3.30
C LEU A 460 22.99 40.43 -2.39
N GLY A 461 21.99 40.08 -1.56
CA GLY A 461 21.15 40.98 -0.77
C GLY A 461 21.74 42.35 -0.41
N GLU A 462 22.41 42.42 0.74
CA GLU A 462 22.99 43.65 1.32
C GLU A 462 24.29 44.10 0.64
N LEU A 463 24.69 43.48 -0.47
CA LEU A 463 25.88 43.90 -1.19
C LEU A 463 25.62 45.23 -1.90
N ASN A 464 26.57 46.14 -1.76
CA ASN A 464 26.57 47.42 -2.46
C ASN A 464 27.25 47.34 -3.85
N LYS A 465 27.77 46.18 -4.23
CA LYS A 465 28.44 45.93 -5.51
C LYS A 465 28.17 44.50 -6.00
N ILE A 466 28.08 44.33 -7.32
CA ILE A 466 27.97 43.00 -7.93
C ILE A 466 29.27 42.21 -7.65
N PRO A 467 29.19 40.97 -7.10
CA PRO A 467 30.36 40.15 -6.81
C PRO A 467 31.04 39.66 -8.10
N THR A 468 32.21 39.05 -7.99
CA THR A 468 32.89 38.46 -9.16
C THR A 468 32.18 37.20 -9.65
N HIS A 469 31.75 36.34 -8.72
CA HIS A 469 31.17 35.04 -9.04
C HIS A 469 29.92 34.75 -8.22
N LEU A 470 29.03 33.92 -8.77
CA LEU A 470 27.95 33.26 -8.04
C LEU A 470 27.94 31.76 -8.37
N THR A 471 27.87 30.91 -7.35
CA THR A 471 27.69 29.47 -7.52
C THR A 471 26.24 29.11 -7.22
N LEU A 472 25.67 28.21 -8.04
CA LEU A 472 24.37 27.60 -7.81
C LEU A 472 24.39 26.12 -8.16
N VAL A 473 23.49 25.35 -7.56
CA VAL A 473 23.34 23.91 -7.78
C VAL A 473 21.99 23.65 -8.43
N ALA A 474 21.96 22.94 -9.56
CA ALA A 474 20.70 22.59 -10.23
C ALA A 474 20.87 21.31 -11.05
N SER A 475 19.75 20.65 -11.37
CA SER A 475 19.69 19.56 -12.35
C SER A 475 19.54 20.09 -13.78
N SER A 476 18.93 21.26 -13.95
CA SER A 476 18.69 21.98 -15.22
C SER A 476 18.89 23.49 -15.04
N PHE A 477 19.32 24.19 -16.10
CA PHE A 477 19.70 25.61 -16.04
C PHE A 477 18.85 26.52 -16.96
N SER A 478 17.74 26.04 -17.51
CA SER A 478 16.96 26.78 -18.51
C SER A 478 16.36 28.09 -17.98
N GLY A 479 16.09 28.19 -16.67
CA GLY A 479 15.58 29.40 -16.02
C GLY A 479 16.66 30.36 -15.50
N VAL A 480 17.92 29.92 -15.43
CA VAL A 480 18.99 30.65 -14.74
C VAL A 480 19.38 31.93 -15.46
N ILE A 481 19.61 31.85 -16.77
CA ILE A 481 20.01 33.01 -17.59
C ILE A 481 18.94 34.10 -17.53
N LYS A 482 17.66 33.71 -17.69
CA LYS A 482 16.52 34.64 -17.58
C LYS A 482 16.42 35.29 -16.20
N ALA A 483 16.77 34.58 -15.13
CA ALA A 483 16.78 35.14 -13.79
C ALA A 483 17.92 36.17 -13.61
N PHE A 484 19.09 35.90 -14.17
CA PHE A 484 20.19 36.86 -14.19
C PHE A 484 19.85 38.11 -15.00
N GLU A 485 19.28 37.95 -16.20
CA GLU A 485 18.81 39.06 -17.05
C GLU A 485 17.78 39.94 -16.31
N GLU A 486 16.80 39.33 -15.66
CA GLU A 486 15.78 40.06 -14.88
C GLU A 486 16.38 40.84 -13.71
N LYS A 487 17.49 40.37 -13.14
CA LYS A 487 18.24 41.05 -12.08
C LYS A 487 19.31 42.00 -12.64
N GLY A 488 19.42 42.17 -13.95
CA GLY A 488 20.44 43.02 -14.58
C GLY A 488 21.88 42.52 -14.34
N LEU A 489 22.05 41.21 -14.14
CA LEU A 489 23.33 40.55 -13.92
C LEU A 489 23.83 40.00 -15.25
N GLU A 490 24.95 40.54 -15.75
CA GLU A 490 25.54 40.13 -17.02
C GLU A 490 26.59 39.05 -16.75
N ILE A 491 26.40 37.86 -17.32
CA ILE A 491 27.31 36.71 -17.11
C ILE A 491 28.23 36.52 -18.31
N SER A 492 29.42 35.97 -18.06
CA SER A 492 30.34 35.54 -19.14
C SER A 492 29.73 34.38 -19.94
N GLU A 493 30.15 34.24 -21.21
CA GLU A 493 29.57 33.24 -22.13
C GLU A 493 29.76 31.78 -21.69
N ARG A 494 30.78 31.50 -20.86
CA ARG A 494 31.15 30.13 -20.46
C ARG A 494 31.23 30.01 -18.94
N PRO A 495 30.15 29.57 -18.26
CA PRO A 495 30.20 29.33 -16.84
C PRO A 495 31.07 28.10 -16.54
N LYS A 496 31.66 28.07 -15.34
CA LYS A 496 32.58 27.01 -14.92
C LYS A 496 31.81 25.92 -14.18
N ILE A 497 31.92 24.69 -14.65
CA ILE A 497 31.35 23.51 -13.96
C ILE A 497 32.32 23.12 -12.85
N LEU A 498 31.88 23.26 -11.60
CA LEU A 498 32.66 22.87 -10.42
C LEU A 498 32.45 21.40 -10.08
N GLU A 499 31.21 20.92 -10.17
CA GLU A 499 30.84 19.53 -9.90
C GLU A 499 29.81 19.07 -10.94
N ASN A 500 30.02 17.87 -11.49
CA ASN A 500 29.19 17.30 -12.55
C ASN A 500 28.70 15.91 -12.13
N GLY A 501 27.66 15.87 -11.29
CA GLY A 501 27.02 14.64 -10.82
C GLY A 501 25.51 14.65 -11.11
N VAL A 502 24.73 14.00 -10.23
CA VAL A 502 23.25 14.02 -10.25
C VAL A 502 22.73 15.45 -10.29
N THR A 503 23.29 16.30 -9.42
CA THR A 503 23.18 17.75 -9.50
C THR A 503 24.46 18.34 -10.08
N LYS A 504 24.34 19.46 -10.78
CA LYS A 504 25.47 20.20 -11.34
C LYS A 504 25.68 21.46 -10.53
N LYS A 505 26.91 21.67 -10.09
CA LYS A 505 27.32 22.91 -9.42
C LYS A 505 28.08 23.77 -10.42
N ILE A 506 27.52 24.94 -10.71
CA ILE A 506 28.05 25.83 -11.74
C ILE A 506 28.36 27.18 -11.10
N GLU A 507 29.55 27.69 -11.42
CA GLU A 507 30.03 29.02 -11.07
C GLU A 507 29.91 29.94 -12.29
N TYR A 508 29.19 31.06 -12.10
CA TYR A 508 28.99 32.09 -13.10
C TYR A 508 29.87 33.30 -12.76
N GLU A 509 30.66 33.78 -13.71
CA GLU A 509 31.41 35.04 -13.58
C GLU A 509 30.55 36.19 -14.13
N PHE A 510 30.48 37.29 -13.38
CA PHE A 510 29.77 38.49 -13.82
C PHE A 510 30.70 39.45 -14.58
N ILE A 511 30.26 39.89 -15.76
CA ILE A 511 30.94 40.88 -16.60
C ILE A 511 30.87 42.25 -15.91
N ASN A 512 29.70 42.60 -15.40
CA ASN A 512 29.44 43.86 -14.71
C ASN A 512 29.79 43.81 -13.20
N LYS A 513 30.76 42.97 -12.82
CA LYS A 513 31.33 42.93 -11.46
C LYS A 513 31.78 44.32 -11.00
N ASN A 514 31.67 44.58 -9.70
CA ASN A 514 31.93 45.87 -9.06
C ASN A 514 30.96 47.01 -9.41
N LYS A 515 29.99 46.82 -10.32
CA LYS A 515 28.93 47.80 -10.55
C LYS A 515 28.18 48.04 -9.24
N GLU A 516 27.97 49.31 -8.91
CA GLU A 516 27.32 49.72 -7.66
C GLU A 516 25.83 49.36 -7.69
N ILE A 517 25.35 48.87 -6.55
CA ILE A 517 23.96 48.54 -6.29
C ILE A 517 23.48 49.53 -5.22
N PRO A 518 22.52 50.43 -5.51
CA PRO A 518 21.90 51.25 -4.49
C PRO A 518 21.26 50.37 -3.42
N VAL A 519 21.61 50.60 -2.15
CA VAL A 519 21.07 49.83 -1.02
C VAL A 519 20.11 50.71 -0.23
N ILE A 520 18.89 50.22 -0.06
CA ILE A 520 17.82 50.89 0.69
C ILE A 520 17.67 50.18 2.04
N ASP A 521 17.75 50.93 3.14
CA ASP A 521 17.45 50.42 4.48
C ASP A 521 15.93 50.23 4.65
N ALA A 522 15.54 49.07 5.17
CA ALA A 522 14.16 48.72 5.48
C ALA A 522 14.07 48.14 6.90
N ASP A 523 13.33 48.81 7.77
CA ASP A 523 13.12 48.29 9.13
C ASP A 523 11.98 47.29 9.14
N ILE A 524 12.20 46.16 9.81
CA ILE A 524 11.23 45.07 9.92
C ILE A 524 10.83 44.80 11.37
N TYR A 525 9.55 44.49 11.54
CA TYR A 525 8.95 44.13 12.81
C TYR A 525 8.24 42.79 12.67
N LEU A 526 8.46 41.90 13.63
CA LEU A 526 7.94 40.54 13.64
C LEU A 526 6.91 40.39 14.74
N GLU A 527 5.82 39.72 14.40
CA GLU A 527 4.83 39.27 15.37
C GLU A 527 4.36 37.86 15.05
N LYS A 528 3.98 37.10 16.07
CA LYS A 528 3.26 35.84 15.86
C LYS A 528 1.94 36.16 15.21
N TYR A 529 1.63 35.45 14.12
CA TYR A 529 0.36 35.61 13.45
C TYR A 529 -0.58 34.49 13.87
N LYS A 530 -1.68 34.84 14.52
CA LYS A 530 -2.70 33.87 14.94
C LYS A 530 -3.57 33.55 13.72
N THR A 531 -3.52 32.31 13.27
CA THR A 531 -4.51 31.80 12.31
C THR A 531 -5.31 30.69 12.98
N GLU A 532 -6.49 30.39 12.45
CA GLU A 532 -7.30 29.28 12.96
C GLU A 532 -6.63 27.92 12.69
N ASN A 533 -5.80 27.82 11.64
CA ASN A 533 -5.38 26.54 11.07
C ASN A 533 -3.89 26.42 10.70
N SER A 534 -3.00 27.31 11.13
CA SER A 534 -1.59 27.28 10.74
C SER A 534 -0.66 28.04 11.68
N PHE A 535 0.59 27.60 11.76
CA PHE A 535 1.67 28.35 12.38
C PHE A 535 2.18 29.43 11.43
N ALA A 536 2.23 30.68 11.88
CA ALA A 536 2.66 31.77 11.01
C ALA A 536 3.39 32.89 11.74
N ILE A 537 4.27 33.57 10.99
CA ILE A 537 4.97 34.79 11.39
C ILE A 537 4.48 35.92 10.48
N LYS A 538 4.04 37.03 11.07
CA LYS A 538 3.77 38.25 10.32
C LYS A 538 4.99 39.15 10.37
N VAL A 539 5.45 39.56 9.19
CA VAL A 539 6.57 40.46 8.94
C VAL A 539 5.99 41.79 8.46
N LYS A 540 6.22 42.87 9.22
CA LYS A 540 5.79 44.22 8.88
C LYS A 540 6.98 45.08 8.46
N PHE A 541 6.79 45.96 7.48
CA PHE A 541 7.80 46.96 7.05
C PHE A 541 7.35 48.38 7.42
N ASN A 542 8.32 49.25 7.72
CA ASN A 542 8.05 50.67 7.95
C ASN A 542 7.70 51.44 6.65
N ASN A 543 8.36 51.10 5.53
CA ASN A 543 8.22 51.76 4.22
C ASN A 543 7.47 50.85 3.22
N LYS A 544 6.16 51.07 3.11
CA LYS A 544 5.20 50.16 2.47
C LYS A 544 5.27 50.10 0.93
N GLU A 545 5.86 51.10 0.27
CA GLU A 545 5.62 51.33 -1.17
C GLU A 545 6.71 50.77 -2.11
N GLN A 546 7.85 50.26 -1.62
CA GLN A 546 8.97 49.85 -2.50
C GLN A 546 9.34 48.34 -2.45
N ILE A 547 8.88 47.59 -1.44
CA ILE A 547 9.34 46.21 -1.20
C ILE A 547 8.33 45.20 -1.75
N THR A 548 8.49 44.82 -3.02
CA THR A 548 7.66 43.80 -3.69
C THR A 548 8.42 42.50 -3.95
N ASP A 549 7.67 41.46 -4.31
CA ASP A 549 8.20 40.21 -4.87
C ASP A 549 9.17 39.45 -3.96
N LEU A 550 8.94 39.49 -2.65
CA LEU A 550 9.59 38.56 -1.73
C LEU A 550 8.91 37.20 -1.82
N LYS A 551 9.73 36.17 -2.05
CA LYS A 551 9.37 34.76 -2.16
C LYS A 551 9.90 34.00 -0.95
N VAL A 552 9.53 32.73 -0.83
CA VAL A 552 9.99 31.83 0.26
C VAL A 552 11.49 31.93 0.51
N GLY A 553 12.32 31.82 -0.53
CA GLY A 553 13.79 31.83 -0.41
C GLY A 553 14.42 33.18 0.00
N ASN A 554 13.64 34.26 0.07
CA ASN A 554 14.12 35.55 0.59
C ASN A 554 14.17 35.58 2.13
N PHE A 555 13.43 34.71 2.82
CA PHE A 555 13.32 34.69 4.27
C PHE A 555 14.14 33.52 4.84
N ASN A 556 15.18 33.83 5.60
CA ASN A 556 16.06 32.84 6.19
C ASN A 556 15.62 32.54 7.63
N ILE A 557 15.03 31.36 7.85
CA ILE A 557 14.56 30.95 9.17
C ILE A 557 15.31 29.72 9.69
N GLU A 558 15.39 29.59 11.01
CA GLU A 558 15.86 28.38 11.70
C GLU A 558 14.71 27.68 12.43
N ASN A 559 14.87 26.36 12.60
CA ASN A 559 13.99 25.45 13.34
C ASN A 559 12.61 25.16 12.71
N ALA A 560 12.30 25.71 11.54
CA ALA A 560 11.13 25.37 10.73
C ALA A 560 11.45 25.62 9.24
N MET A 561 10.54 25.20 8.36
CA MET A 561 10.51 25.59 6.95
C MET A 561 9.35 26.55 6.69
N ILE A 562 9.46 27.32 5.59
CA ILE A 562 8.38 28.19 5.13
C ILE A 562 7.64 27.46 4.01
N LYS A 563 6.37 27.19 4.26
CA LYS A 563 5.46 26.54 3.31
C LYS A 563 5.01 27.51 2.22
N GLU A 564 4.61 28.70 2.63
CA GLU A 564 4.03 29.72 1.77
C GLU A 564 4.33 31.12 2.33
N VAL A 565 4.47 32.09 1.41
CA VAL A 565 4.55 33.51 1.75
C VAL A 565 3.37 34.23 1.12
N LYS A 566 2.56 34.90 1.95
CA LYS A 566 1.42 35.70 1.49
C LYS A 566 1.67 37.18 1.72
N LYS A 567 1.62 37.98 0.65
CA LYS A 567 1.69 39.44 0.74
C LYS A 567 0.43 40.01 1.40
N ILE A 568 0.62 41.01 2.25
CA ILE A 568 -0.42 41.80 2.90
C ILE A 568 -0.05 43.30 2.84
N ASP A 569 -0.98 44.18 3.19
CA ASP A 569 -0.83 45.64 3.02
C ASP A 569 0.42 46.23 3.70
N ASP A 570 0.82 45.68 4.85
CA ASP A 570 1.96 46.15 5.64
C ASP A 570 3.17 45.19 5.62
N GLY A 571 3.14 44.14 4.79
CA GLY A 571 4.27 43.23 4.60
C GLY A 571 3.91 41.81 4.15
N TYR A 572 4.33 40.79 4.90
CA TYR A 572 4.12 39.38 4.54
C TYR A 572 3.71 38.51 5.73
N ILE A 573 2.95 37.46 5.45
CA ILE A 573 2.70 36.34 6.36
C ILE A 573 3.50 35.15 5.87
N LEU A 574 4.33 34.58 6.74
CA LEU A 574 5.11 33.37 6.49
C LEU A 574 4.39 32.20 7.15
N PHE A 575 3.81 31.30 6.36
CA PHE A 575 3.22 30.06 6.86
C PHE A 575 4.32 29.01 7.05
N LEU A 576 4.35 28.38 8.21
CA LEU A 576 5.45 27.51 8.64
C LEU A 576 5.03 26.05 8.67
N ASP A 577 5.96 25.16 8.32
CA ASP A 577 5.84 23.71 8.46
C ASP A 577 7.21 23.06 8.76
N HIS A 578 7.25 21.72 8.80
CA HIS A 578 8.47 20.92 9.01
C HIS A 578 9.39 21.43 10.14
N PHE A 579 8.81 21.51 11.34
CA PHE A 579 9.52 21.94 12.55
C PHE A 579 10.62 20.96 12.94
N LYS A 580 11.67 21.47 13.60
CA LYS A 580 12.82 20.64 14.05
C LYS A 580 12.47 19.68 15.19
N LYS A 581 11.50 20.03 16.04
CA LYS A 581 11.01 19.21 17.16
C LYS A 581 9.59 19.60 17.57
N PHE A 582 8.92 18.72 18.32
CA PHE A 582 7.68 19.02 19.03
C PHE A 582 7.95 19.68 20.39
N GLY A 583 6.90 20.24 21.00
CA GLY A 583 6.95 20.99 22.27
C GLY A 583 7.34 22.45 22.08
N ASP A 584 7.99 23.02 23.08
CA ASP A 584 8.43 24.42 23.03
C ASP A 584 9.61 24.58 22.05
N LEU A 585 9.40 25.41 21.05
CA LEU A 585 10.34 25.66 19.96
C LEU A 585 10.49 27.15 19.70
N GLU A 586 11.73 27.61 19.66
CA GLU A 586 12.05 28.97 19.24
C GLU A 586 12.37 28.98 17.75
N ILE A 587 11.53 29.66 16.97
CA ILE A 587 11.75 29.87 15.53
C ILE A 587 12.41 31.22 15.36
N THR A 588 13.56 31.25 14.69
CA THR A 588 14.36 32.47 14.51
C THR A 588 14.31 32.90 13.05
N LEU A 589 13.86 34.14 12.77
CA LEU A 589 14.11 34.77 11.47
C LEU A 589 15.50 35.40 11.49
N LYS A 590 16.46 34.77 10.81
CA LYS A 590 17.86 35.23 10.78
C LYS A 590 18.04 36.47 9.94
N SER A 591 17.42 36.49 8.77
CA SER A 591 17.49 37.63 7.86
C SER A 591 16.39 37.55 6.82
N ILE A 592 16.11 38.71 6.23
CA ILE A 592 15.45 38.81 4.93
C ILE A 592 16.51 39.34 3.98
N LYS A 593 16.63 38.74 2.79
CA LYS A 593 17.63 39.14 1.80
C LYS A 593 16.96 39.39 0.46
N LYS A 594 17.21 40.58 -0.09
CA LYS A 594 16.79 41.03 -1.42
C LYS A 594 17.86 41.95 -1.96
N MET A 595 18.28 41.76 -3.21
CA MET A 595 19.32 42.58 -3.82
C MET A 595 18.88 44.06 -3.82
N GLY A 596 19.76 44.95 -3.33
CA GLY A 596 19.48 46.38 -3.22
C GLY A 596 18.75 46.79 -1.93
N TYR A 597 18.60 45.87 -0.98
CA TYR A 597 17.96 46.16 0.31
C TYR A 597 18.79 45.67 1.49
N LYS A 598 18.74 46.44 2.57
CA LYS A 598 19.24 46.04 3.88
C LYS A 598 18.08 46.01 4.89
N PHE A 599 17.74 44.81 5.33
CA PHE A 599 16.63 44.60 6.26
C PHE A 599 17.12 44.61 7.70
N ASN A 600 16.66 45.57 8.49
CA ASN A 600 17.04 45.73 9.88
C ASN A 600 15.91 45.21 10.79
N ILE A 601 16.12 44.08 11.47
CA ILE A 601 15.13 43.53 12.41
C ILE A 601 15.12 44.37 13.68
N LYS A 602 14.01 45.08 13.95
CA LYS A 602 13.86 45.97 15.10
C LYS A 602 13.15 45.33 16.29
N SER A 603 12.37 44.28 16.05
CA SER A 603 11.75 43.46 17.11
C SER A 603 12.64 42.26 17.47
N ASP A 604 12.21 41.46 18.45
CA ASP A 604 12.84 40.16 18.70
C ASP A 604 12.75 39.28 17.44
N SER A 605 13.88 38.72 17.02
CA SER A 605 13.98 37.80 15.88
C SER A 605 13.54 36.38 16.23
N LYS A 606 13.39 36.09 17.53
CA LYS A 606 13.05 34.79 18.10
C LYS A 606 11.60 34.75 18.54
N LEU A 607 10.82 33.83 17.95
CA LEU A 607 9.41 33.67 18.24
C LEU A 607 9.15 32.27 18.80
N LYS A 608 8.61 32.19 20.02
CA LYS A 608 8.37 30.92 20.73
C LYS A 608 7.05 30.28 20.31
N PHE A 609 7.06 29.11 19.71
CA PHE A 609 5.85 28.35 19.38
C PHE A 609 5.76 27.10 20.24
N LYS A 610 4.54 26.65 20.52
CA LYS A 610 4.29 25.33 21.09
C LYS A 610 3.82 24.43 19.94
N ILE A 611 4.69 23.54 19.50
CA ILE A 611 4.44 22.66 18.36
C ILE A 611 3.87 21.34 18.87
N GLU A 612 2.59 21.10 18.60
CA GLU A 612 1.90 19.88 19.00
C GLU A 612 1.60 19.03 17.76
N LYS A 613 1.62 17.70 17.95
CA LYS A 613 1.24 16.72 16.94
C LYS A 613 -0.17 16.23 17.24
N HIS A 614 -0.98 16.00 16.20
CA HIS A 614 -2.24 15.28 16.36
C HIS A 614 -2.00 13.85 16.83
N SER A 615 -2.86 13.35 17.72
CA SER A 615 -2.86 11.93 18.09
C SER A 615 -3.16 11.06 16.88
N LYS A 616 -2.55 9.88 16.81
CA LYS A 616 -2.87 8.87 15.79
C LYS A 616 -4.39 8.61 15.80
N PRO A 617 -5.06 8.54 14.63
CA PRO A 617 -6.50 8.26 14.59
C PRO A 617 -6.82 6.89 15.20
N ASN A 618 -8.04 6.76 15.70
CA ASN A 618 -8.63 5.50 16.17
C ASN A 618 -9.90 5.17 15.37
N ALA A 619 -9.81 5.37 14.06
CA ALA A 619 -10.88 5.09 13.11
C ALA A 619 -11.15 3.58 13.08
N THR A 620 -12.41 3.21 12.86
CA THR A 620 -12.79 1.83 12.56
C THR A 620 -13.47 1.78 11.22
N LEU A 621 -13.41 0.63 10.56
CA LEU A 621 -13.95 0.42 9.23
C LEU A 621 -15.01 -0.68 9.29
N GLN A 622 -16.19 -0.41 8.73
CA GLN A 622 -17.26 -1.39 8.59
C GLN A 622 -17.62 -1.55 7.12
N ALA A 623 -17.35 -2.73 6.56
CA ALA A 623 -17.86 -3.13 5.26
C ALA A 623 -19.37 -3.39 5.33
N ILE A 624 -20.10 -2.87 4.34
CA ILE A 624 -21.57 -3.00 4.27
C ILE A 624 -22.06 -3.62 2.96
N SER A 625 -21.20 -3.71 1.93
CA SER A 625 -21.51 -4.34 0.65
C SER A 625 -20.25 -4.92 -0.01
N SER A 626 -20.35 -5.31 -1.28
CA SER A 626 -19.23 -5.77 -2.11
C SER A 626 -18.26 -4.65 -2.48
N ASN A 627 -18.65 -3.37 -2.32
CA ASN A 627 -17.84 -2.21 -2.73
C ASN A 627 -18.04 -0.95 -1.87
N GLN A 628 -18.71 -1.04 -0.71
CA GLN A 628 -18.94 0.09 0.19
C GLN A 628 -18.49 -0.22 1.61
N VAL A 629 -17.91 0.81 2.24
CA VAL A 629 -17.44 0.76 3.63
C VAL A 629 -17.78 2.07 4.34
N VAL A 630 -17.99 2.00 5.65
CA VAL A 630 -18.24 3.15 6.52
C VAL A 630 -17.05 3.30 7.46
N LEU A 631 -16.44 4.48 7.46
CA LEU A 631 -15.45 4.88 8.46
C LEU A 631 -16.16 5.47 9.67
N LYS A 632 -15.89 4.94 10.86
CA LYS A 632 -16.40 5.44 12.15
C LYS A 632 -15.27 5.96 13.03
N ASN A 633 -15.62 6.75 14.04
CA ASN A 633 -14.67 7.47 14.89
C ASN A 633 -13.80 8.42 14.08
N VAL A 634 -14.41 9.09 13.11
CA VAL A 634 -13.76 10.06 12.23
C VAL A 634 -14.47 11.41 12.31
N SER A 635 -13.79 12.49 11.90
CA SER A 635 -14.36 13.83 11.98
C SER A 635 -13.82 14.76 10.89
N SER A 636 -14.45 15.92 10.75
CA SER A 636 -13.89 17.02 9.97
C SER A 636 -12.45 17.33 10.43
N GLY A 637 -11.54 17.54 9.47
CA GLY A 637 -10.11 17.71 9.74
C GLY A 637 -9.29 16.42 9.63
N MET A 638 -9.93 15.27 9.42
CA MET A 638 -9.24 14.05 9.00
C MET A 638 -9.26 13.89 7.48
N GLN A 639 -8.37 13.04 6.98
CA GLN A 639 -8.29 12.61 5.60
C GLN A 639 -8.20 11.10 5.54
N TYR A 640 -8.71 10.51 4.45
CA TYR A 640 -8.47 9.12 4.11
C TYR A 640 -7.88 8.98 2.71
N LYS A 641 -7.23 7.86 2.44
CA LYS A 641 -6.91 7.43 1.07
C LYS A 641 -7.08 5.93 0.91
N LYS A 642 -7.41 5.54 -0.32
CA LYS A 642 -7.49 4.13 -0.73
C LYS A 642 -6.16 3.72 -1.32
N ASN A 643 -5.56 2.66 -0.80
CA ASN A 643 -4.25 2.18 -1.18
C ASN A 643 -3.24 3.33 -1.17
N ASN A 644 -2.70 3.65 -2.34
CA ASN A 644 -1.72 4.72 -2.49
C ASN A 644 -2.21 5.85 -3.41
N ASN A 645 -3.52 6.01 -3.50
CA ASN A 645 -4.13 7.12 -4.23
C ASN A 645 -4.03 8.42 -3.41
N GLU A 646 -4.63 9.47 -3.94
CA GLU A 646 -4.66 10.78 -3.29
C GLU A 646 -5.44 10.76 -1.96
N TRP A 647 -5.13 11.74 -1.11
CA TRP A 647 -5.84 11.98 0.15
C TRP A 647 -7.14 12.75 -0.11
N PHE A 648 -8.23 12.26 0.48
CA PHE A 648 -9.56 12.85 0.43
C PHE A 648 -9.97 13.33 1.82
N ASP A 649 -10.58 14.50 1.91
CA ASP A 649 -11.09 15.04 3.17
C ASP A 649 -12.29 14.22 3.68
N ILE A 650 -12.30 13.98 5.00
CA ILE A 650 -13.46 13.44 5.72
C ILE A 650 -14.26 14.62 6.24
N THR A 651 -15.56 14.66 5.95
CA THR A 651 -16.44 15.80 6.26
C THR A 651 -17.22 15.63 7.56
N ASN A 652 -17.46 14.39 8.00
CA ASN A 652 -18.30 14.05 9.13
C ASN A 652 -17.94 12.65 9.67
N ASP A 653 -18.47 12.31 10.85
CA ASP A 653 -18.40 10.93 11.37
C ASP A 653 -19.31 9.98 10.58
N ASN A 654 -19.09 8.68 10.69
CA ASN A 654 -19.77 7.63 9.89
C ASN A 654 -19.66 7.91 8.38
N PHE A 655 -18.46 8.26 7.92
CA PHE A 655 -18.20 8.65 6.54
C PHE A 655 -18.28 7.47 5.58
N LEU A 656 -19.17 7.54 4.58
CA LEU A 656 -19.36 6.50 3.57
C LEU A 656 -18.30 6.62 2.47
N ILE A 657 -17.55 5.55 2.24
CA ILE A 657 -16.67 5.42 1.08
C ILE A 657 -17.35 4.51 0.06
N ASN A 658 -17.68 5.09 -1.09
CA ASN A 658 -18.13 4.35 -2.27
C ASN A 658 -16.93 3.84 -3.09
N ASN A 659 -17.14 2.77 -3.86
CA ASN A 659 -16.13 2.15 -4.71
C ASN A 659 -14.85 1.84 -3.92
N ALA A 660 -15.03 1.20 -2.78
CA ALA A 660 -13.96 0.68 -1.96
C ALA A 660 -13.20 -0.41 -2.74
N THR A 661 -11.88 -0.32 -2.72
CA THR A 661 -10.98 -1.24 -3.43
C THR A 661 -10.18 -2.03 -2.42
N LEU A 662 -9.90 -3.30 -2.71
CA LEU A 662 -9.07 -4.16 -1.85
C LEU A 662 -7.70 -3.54 -1.58
N GLY A 663 -7.12 -3.92 -0.44
CA GLY A 663 -5.83 -3.44 0.02
C GLY A 663 -5.95 -2.64 1.31
N THR A 664 -5.56 -1.37 1.32
CA THR A 664 -5.49 -0.56 2.54
C THR A 664 -6.35 0.69 2.49
N ILE A 665 -6.91 1.08 3.62
CA ILE A 665 -7.46 2.41 3.88
C ILE A 665 -6.55 3.08 4.91
N SER A 666 -5.92 4.18 4.50
CA SER A 666 -5.07 4.98 5.37
C SER A 666 -5.83 6.22 5.84
N ILE A 667 -5.73 6.57 7.12
CA ILE A 667 -6.43 7.69 7.76
C ILE A 667 -5.42 8.53 8.55
N ARG A 668 -5.55 9.85 8.52
CA ARG A 668 -4.77 10.79 9.35
C ARG A 668 -5.58 12.03 9.70
N TYR A 669 -5.18 12.75 10.75
CA TYR A 669 -5.51 14.16 10.89
C TYR A 669 -4.60 14.98 9.99
N LYS A 670 -5.17 15.93 9.23
CA LYS A 670 -4.39 16.86 8.42
C LYS A 670 -3.76 17.96 9.27
N ASP A 671 -2.67 18.51 8.77
CA ASP A 671 -1.98 19.63 9.39
C ASP A 671 -2.90 20.85 9.53
N THR A 672 -2.86 21.48 10.69
CA THR A 672 -3.70 22.63 11.10
C THR A 672 -2.90 23.53 12.07
N TYR A 673 -3.44 23.84 13.25
CA TYR A 673 -2.66 24.39 14.38
C TYR A 673 -1.90 23.30 15.15
N LYS A 674 -1.99 22.05 14.70
CA LYS A 674 -1.16 20.92 15.09
C LYS A 674 -0.64 20.24 13.84
N VAL A 675 0.59 19.75 13.92
CA VAL A 675 1.22 18.92 12.89
C VAL A 675 0.37 17.67 12.68
N ASP A 676 0.35 17.18 11.44
CA ASP A 676 -0.40 15.99 11.04
C ASP A 676 -0.12 14.79 11.96
N SER A 677 -1.14 13.93 12.08
CA SER A 677 -1.01 12.73 12.91
C SER A 677 -0.15 11.69 12.20
N GLU A 678 0.26 10.67 12.94
CA GLU A 678 0.67 9.42 12.30
C GLU A 678 -0.50 8.83 11.51
N VAL A 679 -0.17 8.11 10.44
CA VAL A 679 -1.15 7.43 9.62
C VAL A 679 -1.62 6.16 10.36
N GLN A 680 -2.92 6.01 10.49
CA GLN A 680 -3.56 4.74 10.81
C GLN A 680 -3.86 4.01 9.49
N THR A 681 -3.48 2.75 9.38
CA THR A 681 -3.77 1.93 8.19
C THR A 681 -4.64 0.75 8.61
N ILE A 682 -5.74 0.53 7.87
CA ILE A 682 -6.69 -0.57 8.07
C ILE A 682 -6.72 -1.39 6.77
N ASN A 683 -6.61 -2.71 6.86
CA ASN A 683 -6.69 -3.59 5.69
C ASN A 683 -8.16 -3.84 5.33
N LEU A 684 -8.45 -3.80 4.04
CA LEU A 684 -9.75 -4.13 3.46
C LEU A 684 -9.63 -5.40 2.61
N GLU A 685 -10.38 -6.41 3.01
CA GLU A 685 -10.39 -7.74 2.39
C GLU A 685 -11.71 -8.01 1.68
N LYS A 686 -11.79 -9.13 0.95
CA LYS A 686 -13.03 -9.62 0.33
C LYS A 686 -13.37 -10.98 0.91
N ALA A 687 -14.65 -11.21 1.18
CA ALA A 687 -15.13 -12.52 1.58
C ALA A 687 -14.98 -13.51 0.41
N GLN A 688 -14.70 -14.77 0.74
CA GLN A 688 -14.53 -15.82 -0.25
C GLN A 688 -15.82 -16.04 -1.06
N ASP A 689 -15.67 -16.22 -2.37
CA ASP A 689 -16.78 -16.55 -3.25
C ASP A 689 -17.39 -17.92 -2.90
N VAL A 690 -18.69 -18.05 -3.18
CA VAL A 690 -19.49 -19.20 -2.75
C VAL A 690 -19.60 -20.30 -3.81
N ASP A 691 -19.19 -20.04 -5.05
CA ASP A 691 -19.34 -20.91 -6.22
C ASP A 691 -18.64 -22.27 -6.07
N ASN A 692 -17.53 -22.32 -5.34
CA ASN A 692 -16.79 -23.55 -5.06
C ASN A 692 -17.37 -24.37 -3.90
N GLN A 693 -18.23 -23.76 -3.06
CA GLN A 693 -18.81 -24.39 -1.88
C GLN A 693 -20.27 -24.78 -2.09
N VAL A 694 -21.09 -23.86 -2.61
CA VAL A 694 -22.53 -24.04 -2.76
C VAL A 694 -22.82 -24.88 -4.00
N LYS A 695 -23.65 -25.92 -3.85
CA LYS A 695 -24.04 -26.81 -4.95
C LYS A 695 -25.55 -26.93 -5.05
N LEU A 696 -26.05 -26.98 -6.28
CA LEU A 696 -27.42 -27.37 -6.57
C LEU A 696 -27.45 -28.83 -7.03
N ILE A 697 -28.30 -29.61 -6.36
CA ILE A 697 -28.48 -31.03 -6.61
C ILE A 697 -29.92 -31.26 -7.06
N TYR A 698 -30.10 -32.00 -8.17
CA TYR A 698 -31.41 -32.39 -8.74
C TYR A 698 -32.40 -31.23 -8.94
N ASN A 699 -31.94 -30.01 -9.15
CA ASN A 699 -32.76 -28.79 -9.27
C ASN A 699 -33.66 -28.45 -8.05
N ASN A 700 -33.58 -29.18 -6.93
CA ASN A 700 -34.48 -28.96 -5.80
C ASN A 700 -33.79 -28.94 -4.43
N LEU A 701 -32.46 -29.07 -4.39
CA LEU A 701 -31.69 -29.08 -3.16
C LEU A 701 -30.43 -28.24 -3.27
N ILE A 702 -30.35 -27.16 -2.49
CA ILE A 702 -29.16 -26.33 -2.39
C ILE A 702 -28.41 -26.76 -1.12
N ILE A 703 -27.14 -27.14 -1.26
CA ILE A 703 -26.29 -27.62 -0.17
C ILE A 703 -25.00 -26.80 -0.09
N GLY A 704 -24.33 -26.87 1.06
CA GLY A 704 -23.07 -26.16 1.30
C GLY A 704 -23.27 -24.72 1.77
N LEU A 705 -24.47 -24.39 2.23
CA LEU A 705 -24.79 -23.08 2.78
C LEU A 705 -24.24 -22.93 4.21
N ASP A 706 -24.10 -21.70 4.70
CA ASP A 706 -23.77 -21.40 6.10
C ASP A 706 -24.27 -20.02 6.51
N ASP A 707 -24.12 -19.67 7.78
CA ASP A 707 -24.63 -18.42 8.38
C ASP A 707 -23.85 -17.16 7.99
N SER A 708 -22.71 -17.31 7.32
CA SER A 708 -21.97 -16.22 6.70
C SER A 708 -22.60 -15.78 5.37
N MET A 709 -23.54 -16.55 4.83
CA MET A 709 -24.15 -16.30 3.53
C MET A 709 -25.50 -15.58 3.62
N GLU A 710 -25.85 -14.94 2.53
CA GLU A 710 -27.15 -14.31 2.28
C GLU A 710 -27.58 -14.58 0.84
N TYR A 711 -28.90 -14.53 0.61
CA TYR A 711 -29.47 -14.70 -0.73
C TYR A 711 -30.57 -13.69 -1.01
N ARG A 712 -30.84 -13.45 -2.29
CA ARG A 712 -32.06 -12.78 -2.76
C ARG A 712 -32.51 -13.37 -4.09
N LEU A 713 -33.78 -13.23 -4.42
CA LEU A 713 -34.20 -13.47 -5.81
C LEU A 713 -33.74 -12.30 -6.69
N LYS A 714 -33.45 -12.56 -7.96
CA LYS A 714 -32.92 -11.55 -8.90
C LYS A 714 -33.79 -10.29 -8.99
N ASP A 715 -35.11 -10.46 -8.86
CA ASP A 715 -36.11 -9.38 -8.90
C ASP A 715 -36.36 -8.72 -7.52
N GLU A 716 -35.78 -9.25 -6.44
CA GLU A 716 -35.87 -8.68 -5.09
C GLU A 716 -34.66 -7.79 -4.80
N LYS A 717 -34.85 -6.75 -3.97
CA LYS A 717 -33.76 -5.83 -3.59
C LYS A 717 -32.99 -6.30 -2.35
N ASP A 718 -33.72 -6.81 -1.36
CA ASP A 718 -33.17 -7.06 -0.04
C ASP A 718 -32.52 -8.45 0.06
N TRP A 719 -31.34 -8.48 0.69
CA TRP A 719 -30.66 -9.73 1.01
C TRP A 719 -31.28 -10.37 2.26
N LYS A 720 -31.55 -11.66 2.17
CA LYS A 720 -32.10 -12.50 3.24
C LYS A 720 -30.98 -13.34 3.84
N PRO A 721 -30.82 -13.39 5.18
CA PRO A 721 -29.79 -14.22 5.80
C PRO A 721 -30.07 -15.70 5.56
N ILE A 722 -29.00 -16.48 5.44
CA ILE A 722 -29.07 -17.94 5.43
C ILE A 722 -28.72 -18.44 6.83
N ALA A 723 -29.52 -19.37 7.36
CA ALA A 723 -29.28 -19.96 8.69
C ALA A 723 -28.94 -21.46 8.63
N ASN A 724 -29.33 -22.13 7.54
CA ASN A 724 -29.28 -23.58 7.41
C ASN A 724 -28.25 -23.97 6.36
N SER A 725 -27.59 -25.12 6.56
CA SER A 725 -26.61 -25.65 5.60
C SER A 725 -27.24 -26.24 4.33
N VAL A 726 -28.56 -26.44 4.35
CA VAL A 726 -29.35 -27.01 3.27
C VAL A 726 -30.66 -26.22 3.07
N MET A 727 -31.03 -25.97 1.82
CA MET A 727 -32.32 -25.43 1.41
C MET A 727 -33.02 -26.44 0.49
N SER A 728 -34.13 -27.01 0.97
CA SER A 728 -34.91 -28.02 0.27
C SER A 728 -36.12 -27.42 -0.42
N ASN A 729 -36.40 -27.87 -1.66
CA ASN A 729 -37.50 -27.43 -2.51
C ASN A 729 -37.62 -25.88 -2.60
N PRO A 730 -36.53 -25.17 -2.99
CA PRO A 730 -36.60 -23.73 -3.21
C PRO A 730 -37.65 -23.40 -4.27
N LYS A 731 -38.25 -22.21 -4.17
CA LYS A 731 -39.22 -21.73 -5.17
C LYS A 731 -38.53 -21.60 -6.52
N LYS A 732 -39.28 -21.74 -7.61
CA LYS A 732 -38.78 -21.46 -8.96
C LYS A 732 -38.29 -20.01 -9.07
N GLY A 733 -37.15 -19.80 -9.70
CA GLY A 733 -36.58 -18.47 -9.90
C GLY A 733 -35.05 -18.47 -9.92
N THR A 734 -34.49 -17.28 -10.17
CA THR A 734 -33.04 -17.06 -10.15
C THR A 734 -32.62 -16.52 -8.78
N TYR A 735 -31.85 -17.33 -8.05
CA TYR A 735 -31.26 -16.99 -6.76
C TYR A 735 -29.89 -16.36 -6.98
N LEU A 736 -29.64 -15.29 -6.25
CA LEU A 736 -28.34 -14.65 -6.09
C LEU A 736 -27.85 -14.96 -4.68
N ILE A 737 -26.66 -15.54 -4.55
CA ILE A 737 -26.08 -15.98 -3.26
C ILE A 737 -24.68 -15.39 -3.13
N ARG A 738 -24.34 -14.87 -1.95
CA ARG A 738 -22.98 -14.38 -1.62
C ARG A 738 -22.69 -14.55 -0.12
N ARG A 739 -21.42 -14.40 0.28
CA ARG A 739 -21.06 -14.16 1.68
C ARG A 739 -21.30 -12.69 2.03
N LYS A 740 -21.92 -12.44 3.18
CA LYS A 740 -22.23 -11.10 3.68
C LYS A 740 -20.96 -10.35 4.08
N ALA A 741 -21.00 -9.02 3.99
CA ALA A 741 -19.93 -8.18 4.50
C ALA A 741 -19.85 -8.28 6.03
N PHE A 742 -18.64 -8.24 6.59
CA PHE A 742 -18.44 -8.24 8.05
C PHE A 742 -17.14 -7.51 8.39
N GLY A 743 -17.13 -6.73 9.48
CA GLY A 743 -15.92 -6.03 9.94
C GLY A 743 -15.23 -5.26 8.80
N THR A 744 -13.99 -5.62 8.49
CA THR A 744 -13.19 -5.03 7.40
C THR A 744 -13.15 -5.89 6.13
N THR A 745 -14.14 -6.76 5.95
CA THR A 745 -14.24 -7.71 4.83
C THR A 745 -15.50 -7.40 4.01
N LEU A 746 -15.29 -6.98 2.76
CA LEU A 746 -16.35 -6.74 1.77
C LEU A 746 -17.11 -8.04 1.48
N ALA A 747 -18.37 -7.92 1.08
CA ALA A 747 -19.15 -9.06 0.62
C ALA A 747 -18.47 -9.76 -0.57
N SER A 748 -18.69 -11.07 -0.72
CA SER A 748 -18.12 -11.83 -1.83
C SER A 748 -18.75 -11.42 -3.16
N GLN A 749 -18.20 -11.94 -4.26
CA GLN A 749 -18.87 -11.84 -5.56
C GLN A 749 -20.20 -12.61 -5.52
N THR A 750 -21.19 -12.08 -6.24
CA THR A 750 -22.51 -12.70 -6.35
C THR A 750 -22.43 -13.94 -7.25
N SER A 751 -22.96 -15.06 -6.75
CA SER A 751 -23.16 -16.28 -7.52
C SER A 751 -24.63 -16.45 -7.88
N GLU A 752 -24.90 -16.73 -9.15
CA GLU A 752 -26.22 -16.95 -9.72
C GLU A 752 -26.53 -18.45 -9.77
N LEU A 753 -27.76 -18.78 -9.37
CA LEU A 753 -28.32 -20.13 -9.36
C LEU A 753 -29.73 -20.10 -9.94
N GLU A 754 -30.01 -20.93 -10.94
CA GLU A 754 -31.34 -21.04 -11.55
C GLU A 754 -32.08 -22.30 -11.05
N ILE A 755 -33.27 -22.11 -10.47
CA ILE A 755 -34.19 -23.18 -10.08
C ILE A 755 -35.31 -23.24 -11.11
N GLN A 756 -35.43 -24.37 -11.82
CA GLN A 756 -36.34 -24.55 -12.97
C GLN A 756 -37.74 -25.03 -12.60
#